data_AF-A0A1J5TH47-F1
#
_entry.id   AF-A0A1J5TH47-F1
#
_cell.length_a   1.000
_cell.length_b   1.000
_cell.length_c   1.000
_cell.angle_alpha   90.00
_cell.angle_beta   90.00
_cell.angle_gamma   90.00
#
_symmetry.space_group_name_H-M   'P 1'
#
loop_
_entity.id
_entity.type
_entity.pdbx_description
1 polymer ?
#
loop_
_entity_poly.entity_id
_entity_poly.type
_entity_poly.pdbx_seq_one_letter_code
_entity_poly.pdbx_strand_id
1 'polypeptide(L)'
;MQWRLKIFDDRYKPTRIQAKQKVNGEIISLDCDKTGQKVVASTSTHTYFFLDRKLIETIEKEGVKQAIFSRDGSRVVLICFNGIYTYDSWGNQRWSYNTEEDIHSAVFSKNGSYLAISEGKNLLLLDKEGSIIWKEKSDNFVGGIVFSNSQKILVGMDKGVSCFDFSGEKLWATHTGNLVLGIATSETNTIAISGKELIFLNNNGELIWKTKVGPFRSLSIAHDGGIMVATDTSVRRFTQTGKEVWNVGGEEFVETCKFMHTGDFTAMAFGGEIFNSHNLQALDGTGNVVWSYNAGQNIKDLAIPENGGLVIAALENKIWWFQNTGYLKMRVNLDLTKCSKLIKKVSAYEPDLRLVIDKANSSNLDELYKEAENLSKGNHDTLRNSYEILSEILSRLETLHIRHVEYLDTLPIFLSKMGLDSNLPEILIPNLYPLYSLYYDVESKTILSSLLDDIKFNIKHLKNTEKNLSDSNTTLSNEKVSFLNSGLKALRKEQRFVRSLMDKQSSEKEKIQIKIKELINEWLQTGKITVDTFAFSEKIRLEYSAQDDLLNAIRNRMEGHLAFVDQTSDLDDLILSSIRFESKPSNVILHSTIKNNAKFTIDKIKILIRINGDSLGLSENHSDTLQVGHLDSSETYNLSFNFIPINSNTTDIILISQYEINTGQIVTSRLGKISSLVKDCFVTPLEVDGSIHSEKRAEYRKNHFQFTLKVEGVSYSQLLDFNTRHLRSFHLSDLHSDEQKSISYYSAKSNLSDSDYFLMSIIQKTPQNTCELECVCYSNDTVGTELIIKELIAAFSDSILHTGGKLV
;
A
#
# COMPACT_ATOMS: atom_id res chain seq x y z
N MET A 1 2.94 47.45 15.95
CA MET A 1 3.12 46.00 15.70
C MET A 1 2.55 45.67 14.34
N GLN A 2 3.38 45.49 13.30
CA GLN A 2 2.88 44.97 12.03
C GLN A 2 2.59 43.47 12.21
N TRP A 3 1.34 43.08 11.98
CA TRP A 3 0.95 41.68 11.93
C TRP A 3 1.78 40.96 10.86
N ARG A 4 2.51 39.90 11.24
CA ARG A 4 3.35 39.14 10.31
C ARG A 4 2.53 38.43 9.24
N LEU A 5 1.29 38.03 9.55
CA LEU A 5 0.31 37.50 8.61
C LEU A 5 -0.76 38.57 8.34
N LYS A 6 -0.99 38.88 7.06
CA LYS A 6 -2.06 39.78 6.60
C LYS A 6 -2.95 39.00 5.63
N ILE A 7 -4.26 39.06 5.84
CA ILE A 7 -5.25 38.46 4.95
C ILE A 7 -6.00 39.62 4.30
N PHE A 8 -5.95 39.69 2.98
CA PHE A 8 -6.56 40.75 2.17
C PHE A 8 -7.95 40.38 1.68
N ASP A 9 -8.25 39.08 1.56
CA ASP A 9 -9.56 38.57 1.16
C ASP A 9 -10.20 37.76 2.28
N ASP A 10 -11.39 38.19 2.74
CA ASP A 10 -12.12 37.54 3.82
C ASP A 10 -12.52 36.09 3.53
N ARG A 11 -12.64 35.70 2.25
CA ARG A 11 -12.93 34.30 1.84
C ARG A 11 -11.81 33.34 2.28
N TYR A 12 -10.60 33.85 2.48
CA TYR A 12 -9.46 33.07 2.93
C TYR A 12 -9.36 32.99 4.46
N LYS A 13 -10.28 33.61 5.22
CA LYS A 13 -10.35 33.44 6.67
C LYS A 13 -11.09 32.15 7.04
N PRO A 14 -10.57 31.34 7.99
CA PRO A 14 -9.31 31.54 8.70
C PRO A 14 -8.11 31.01 7.89
N THR A 15 -7.06 31.82 7.82
CA THR A 15 -5.70 31.40 7.47
C THR A 15 -4.81 31.63 8.68
N ARG A 16 -4.04 30.62 9.10
CA ARG A 16 -3.18 30.71 10.29
C ARG A 16 -1.98 29.77 10.18
N ILE A 17 -0.93 30.06 10.94
CA ILE A 17 0.16 29.09 11.13
C ILE A 17 -0.32 28.03 12.12
N GLN A 18 -0.32 26.78 11.70
CA GLN A 18 -0.81 25.65 12.49
C GLN A 18 0.31 24.91 13.21
N ALA A 19 1.47 24.74 12.56
CA ALA A 19 2.61 24.05 13.14
C ALA A 19 3.93 24.68 12.68
N LYS A 20 4.95 24.52 13.51
CA LYS A 20 6.34 24.88 13.22
C LYS A 20 7.22 23.77 13.71
N GLN A 21 8.00 23.18 12.82
CA GLN A 21 9.04 22.21 13.16
C GLN A 21 10.40 22.84 12.92
N LYS A 22 11.37 22.48 13.76
CA LYS A 22 12.77 22.86 13.58
C LYS A 22 13.54 21.60 13.20
N VAL A 23 14.43 21.73 12.23
CA VAL A 23 15.32 20.66 11.78
C VAL A 23 16.77 21.07 11.98
N ASN A 24 17.68 20.09 11.94
CA ASN A 24 19.11 20.36 11.97
C ASN A 24 19.65 20.51 10.54
N GLY A 25 20.41 21.57 10.29
CA GLY A 25 20.91 21.93 8.95
C GLY A 25 19.98 22.85 8.15
N GLU A 26 20.50 23.30 7.00
CA GLU A 26 19.77 24.14 6.06
C GLU A 26 18.91 23.29 5.12
N ILE A 27 17.62 23.60 5.00
CA ILE A 27 16.68 22.89 4.14
C ILE A 27 16.92 23.29 2.68
N ILE A 28 17.09 22.28 1.84
CA ILE A 28 17.34 22.42 0.40
C ILE A 28 16.14 22.01 -0.46
N SER A 29 15.29 21.12 0.05
CA SER A 29 14.12 20.64 -0.69
C SER A 29 12.98 20.27 0.24
N LEU A 30 11.76 20.53 -0.19
CA LEU A 30 10.53 20.20 0.50
C LEU A 30 9.52 19.62 -0.48
N ASP A 31 8.89 18.50 -0.13
CA ASP A 31 7.79 17.95 -0.92
C ASP A 31 6.75 17.26 -0.02
N CYS A 32 5.53 17.04 -0.54
CA CYS A 32 4.45 16.40 0.20
C CYS A 32 3.61 15.47 -0.66
N ASP A 33 2.86 14.58 -0.01
CA ASP A 33 1.84 13.78 -0.68
C ASP A 33 0.64 14.64 -1.13
N LYS A 34 -0.29 14.03 -1.89
CA LYS A 34 -1.49 14.71 -2.39
C LYS A 34 -2.34 15.37 -1.29
N THR A 35 -2.34 14.83 -0.08
CA THR A 35 -3.15 15.31 1.04
C THR A 35 -2.43 16.36 1.91
N GLY A 36 -1.09 16.38 1.87
CA GLY A 36 -0.25 17.19 2.74
C GLY A 36 -0.09 16.64 4.15
N GLN A 37 -0.61 15.44 4.43
CA GLN A 37 -0.40 14.75 5.69
C GLN A 37 1.05 14.30 5.83
N LYS A 38 1.63 13.78 4.74
CA LYS A 38 2.99 13.27 4.68
C LYS A 38 3.87 14.30 4.00
N VAL A 39 4.96 14.67 4.65
CA VAL A 39 5.87 15.71 4.17
C VAL A 39 7.29 15.21 4.33
N VAL A 40 8.10 15.40 3.31
CA VAL A 40 9.54 15.15 3.35
C VAL A 40 10.29 16.48 3.22
N ALA A 41 11.27 16.68 4.09
CA ALA A 41 12.19 17.81 3.99
C ALA A 41 13.62 17.30 4.06
N SER A 42 14.48 17.79 3.18
CA SER A 42 15.89 17.39 3.14
C SER A 42 16.81 18.58 3.35
N THR A 43 17.91 18.29 4.02
CA THR A 43 19.10 19.14 4.15
C THR A 43 20.25 18.48 3.40
N SER A 44 21.44 19.07 3.42
CA SER A 44 22.63 18.47 2.80
C SER A 44 23.07 17.14 3.44
N THR A 45 22.62 16.84 4.66
CA THR A 45 23.08 15.69 5.47
C THR A 45 21.96 14.83 6.04
N HIS A 46 20.76 15.37 6.19
CA HIS A 46 19.63 14.68 6.82
C HIS A 46 18.34 14.88 6.02
N THR A 47 17.52 13.84 5.97
CA THR A 47 16.15 13.87 5.45
C THR A 47 15.17 13.55 6.58
N TYR A 48 14.12 14.36 6.69
CA TYR A 48 13.13 14.31 7.75
C TYR A 48 11.76 13.94 7.16
N PHE A 49 11.13 12.92 7.73
CA PHE A 49 9.79 12.46 7.35
C PHE A 49 8.79 12.90 8.42
N PHE A 50 7.75 13.61 7.99
CA PHE A 50 6.68 14.08 8.85
C PHE A 50 5.35 13.45 8.47
N LEU A 51 4.53 13.14 9.47
CA LEU A 51 3.11 12.82 9.34
C LEU A 51 2.29 13.69 10.27
N ASP A 52 1.23 14.28 9.73
CA ASP A 52 0.33 15.19 10.46
C ASP A 52 1.09 16.29 11.21
N ARG A 53 2.19 16.76 10.58
CA ARG A 53 3.11 17.81 11.07
C ARG A 53 4.02 17.36 12.22
N LYS A 54 4.04 16.09 12.58
CA LYS A 54 4.95 15.50 13.58
C LYS A 54 6.06 14.73 12.88
N LEU A 55 7.28 14.87 13.40
CA LEU A 55 8.43 14.10 12.92
C LEU A 55 8.19 12.61 13.24
N ILE A 56 8.32 11.74 12.25
CA ILE A 56 8.30 10.28 12.45
C ILE A 56 9.72 9.73 12.40
N GLU A 57 10.46 10.07 11.33
CA GLU A 57 11.73 9.42 11.02
C GLU A 57 12.75 10.45 10.54
N THR A 58 14.03 10.21 10.83
CA THR A 58 15.15 11.03 10.34
C THR A 58 16.22 10.13 9.78
N ILE A 59 16.56 10.33 8.51
CA ILE A 59 17.55 9.55 7.78
C ILE A 59 18.78 10.40 7.59
N GLU A 60 19.93 9.90 8.06
CA GLU A 60 21.22 10.51 7.78
C GLU A 60 21.69 10.09 6.38
N LYS A 61 21.72 11.05 5.46
CA LYS A 61 22.18 10.86 4.09
C LYS A 61 22.87 12.11 3.58
N GLU A 62 24.17 12.00 3.36
CA GLU A 62 24.94 13.08 2.77
C GLU A 62 24.67 13.25 1.28
N GLY A 63 24.77 14.50 0.82
CA GLY A 63 24.78 14.82 -0.60
C GLY A 63 23.42 14.77 -1.28
N VAL A 64 22.33 14.89 -0.51
CA VAL A 64 20.98 15.04 -1.06
C VAL A 64 20.91 16.37 -1.82
N LYS A 65 20.32 16.35 -3.02
CA LYS A 65 20.01 17.52 -3.84
C LYS A 65 18.52 17.83 -3.80
N GLN A 66 17.69 16.79 -3.82
CA GLN A 66 16.23 16.92 -3.88
C GLN A 66 15.54 15.70 -3.28
N ALA A 67 14.44 15.91 -2.57
CA ALA A 67 13.46 14.88 -2.22
C ALA A 67 12.19 15.06 -3.06
N ILE A 68 11.65 13.95 -3.55
CA ILE A 68 10.44 13.91 -4.37
C ILE A 68 9.49 12.87 -3.79
N PHE A 69 8.27 13.28 -3.49
CA PHE A 69 7.21 12.39 -3.02
C PHE A 69 6.40 11.88 -4.21
N SER A 70 6.11 10.59 -4.24
CA SER A 70 5.19 10.03 -5.22
C SER A 70 3.76 10.52 -4.93
N ARG A 71 3.01 10.83 -5.98
CA ARG A 71 1.67 11.44 -5.86
C ARG A 71 0.64 10.53 -5.18
N ASP A 72 0.84 9.21 -5.27
CA ASP A 72 0.06 8.20 -4.55
C ASP A 72 0.37 8.14 -3.05
N GLY A 73 1.40 8.85 -2.58
CA GLY A 73 1.80 8.94 -1.17
C GLY A 73 2.50 7.69 -0.63
N SER A 74 2.95 6.80 -1.52
CA SER A 74 3.54 5.51 -1.14
C SER A 74 5.07 5.54 -1.03
N ARG A 75 5.76 6.40 -1.78
CA ARG A 75 7.23 6.39 -1.94
C ARG A 75 7.84 7.78 -1.95
N VAL A 76 9.09 7.84 -1.53
CA VAL A 76 9.95 9.02 -1.60
C VAL A 76 11.23 8.65 -2.34
N VAL A 77 11.64 9.50 -3.28
CA VAL A 77 12.94 9.41 -3.96
C VAL A 77 13.82 10.55 -3.48
N LEU A 78 15.02 10.22 -3.01
CA LEU A 78 16.09 11.17 -2.79
C LEU A 78 17.05 11.12 -3.97
N ILE A 79 17.23 12.26 -4.62
CA ILE A 79 18.27 12.47 -5.62
C ILE A 79 19.51 12.95 -4.86
N CYS A 80 20.59 12.18 -4.94
CA CYS A 80 21.88 12.46 -4.31
C CYS A 80 22.99 12.62 -5.36
N PHE A 81 24.15 13.15 -4.96
CA PHE A 81 25.32 13.26 -5.85
C PHE A 81 25.81 11.90 -6.38
N ASN A 82 25.62 10.81 -5.63
CA ASN A 82 26.10 9.47 -5.99
C ASN A 82 25.01 8.51 -6.47
N GLY A 83 23.79 9.01 -6.73
CA GLY A 83 22.69 8.19 -7.19
C GLY A 83 21.33 8.56 -6.60
N ILE A 84 20.38 7.64 -6.73
CA ILE A 84 19.03 7.73 -6.18
C ILE A 84 18.85 6.72 -5.06
N TYR A 85 18.16 7.16 -4.00
CA TYR A 85 17.77 6.33 -2.87
C TYR A 85 16.26 6.43 -2.71
N THR A 86 15.60 5.28 -2.61
CA THR A 86 14.14 5.26 -2.47
C THR A 86 13.73 4.72 -1.12
N TYR A 87 12.70 5.34 -0.59
CA TYR A 87 12.13 5.04 0.71
C TYR A 87 10.63 4.87 0.55
N ASP A 88 10.01 4.13 1.45
CA ASP A 88 8.58 4.25 1.63
C ASP A 88 8.22 5.54 2.38
N SER A 89 6.91 5.79 2.50
CA SER A 89 6.41 6.98 3.19
C SER A 89 6.73 7.08 4.68
N TRP A 90 7.31 6.03 5.27
CA TRP A 90 7.69 5.98 6.69
C TRP A 90 9.21 6.06 6.89
N GLY A 91 9.99 6.15 5.80
CA GLY A 91 11.44 6.28 5.86
C GLY A 91 12.20 4.95 5.78
N ASN A 92 11.55 3.81 5.51
CA ASN A 92 12.28 2.57 5.29
C ASN A 92 12.83 2.52 3.87
N GLN A 93 14.15 2.31 3.74
CA GLN A 93 14.79 2.20 2.42
C GLN A 93 14.27 0.98 1.66
N ARG A 94 13.84 1.19 0.41
CA ARG A 94 13.34 0.12 -0.47
C ARG A 94 14.40 -0.36 -1.44
N TRP A 95 15.09 0.56 -2.11
CA TRP A 95 16.22 0.25 -2.99
C TRP A 95 17.08 1.49 -3.22
N SER A 96 18.25 1.30 -3.83
CA SER A 96 19.14 2.38 -4.25
C SER A 96 19.72 2.08 -5.63
N TYR A 97 19.93 3.15 -6.40
CA TYR A 97 20.58 3.12 -7.71
C TYR A 97 21.80 4.03 -7.66
N ASN A 98 22.99 3.44 -7.66
CA ASN A 98 24.23 4.20 -7.60
C ASN A 98 24.74 4.51 -9.00
N THR A 99 25.25 5.72 -9.20
CA THR A 99 25.87 6.15 -10.45
C THR A 99 27.00 7.15 -10.19
N GLU A 100 27.94 7.20 -11.13
CA GLU A 100 29.04 8.17 -11.14
C GLU A 100 28.66 9.44 -11.94
N GLU A 101 27.55 9.40 -12.68
CA GLU A 101 27.04 10.54 -13.46
C GLU A 101 26.02 11.34 -12.64
N ASP A 102 25.96 12.65 -12.89
CA ASP A 102 24.99 13.52 -12.22
C ASP A 102 23.56 13.18 -12.62
N ILE A 103 22.68 13.07 -11.62
CA ILE A 103 21.24 12.95 -11.85
C ILE A 103 20.64 14.36 -11.88
N HIS A 104 20.05 14.72 -13.03
CA HIS A 104 19.53 16.08 -13.27
C HIS A 104 18.04 16.20 -12.94
N SER A 105 17.26 15.16 -13.18
CA SER A 105 15.82 15.13 -12.91
C SER A 105 15.36 13.71 -12.65
N ALA A 106 14.41 13.54 -11.73
CA ALA A 106 13.65 12.32 -11.57
C ALA A 106 12.17 12.66 -11.40
N VAL A 107 11.28 11.93 -12.08
CA VAL A 107 9.83 12.19 -12.01
C VAL A 107 9.07 10.88 -11.92
N PHE A 108 8.06 10.83 -11.05
CA PHE A 108 7.16 9.68 -10.96
C PHE A 108 6.06 9.76 -12.02
N SER A 109 5.65 8.60 -12.53
CA SER A 109 4.36 8.49 -13.21
C SER A 109 3.21 8.82 -12.24
N LYS A 110 2.07 9.27 -12.75
CA LYS A 110 0.91 9.71 -11.93
C LYS A 110 0.44 8.65 -10.92
N ASN A 111 0.51 7.37 -11.30
CA ASN A 111 0.15 6.23 -10.45
C ASN A 111 1.28 5.77 -9.51
N GLY A 112 2.45 6.41 -9.56
CA GLY A 112 3.62 6.00 -8.79
C GLY A 112 4.13 4.62 -9.18
N SER A 113 3.91 4.13 -10.40
CA SER A 113 4.45 2.83 -10.85
C SER A 113 5.80 2.88 -11.54
N TYR A 114 6.16 4.03 -12.10
CA TYR A 114 7.39 4.19 -12.85
C TYR A 114 8.13 5.44 -12.39
N LEU A 115 9.45 5.41 -12.51
CA LEU A 115 10.33 6.54 -12.25
C LEU A 115 11.19 6.78 -13.49
N ALA A 116 11.04 7.94 -14.12
CA ALA A 116 11.92 8.35 -15.21
C ALA A 116 13.06 9.21 -14.67
N ILE A 117 14.29 8.95 -15.11
CA ILE A 117 15.51 9.59 -14.60
C ILE A 117 16.35 10.11 -15.77
N SER A 118 16.86 11.34 -15.64
CA SER A 118 17.95 11.86 -16.47
C SER A 118 19.28 11.75 -15.71
N GLU A 119 20.15 10.90 -16.23
CA GLU A 119 21.48 10.58 -15.68
C GLU A 119 22.54 11.04 -16.69
N GLY A 120 23.13 12.22 -16.50
CA GLY A 120 24.04 12.84 -17.46
C GLY A 120 23.42 12.95 -18.87
N LYS A 121 23.83 12.06 -19.77
CA LYS A 121 23.30 11.93 -21.14
C LYS A 121 22.32 10.77 -21.35
N ASN A 122 22.01 10.04 -20.30
CA ASN A 122 21.14 8.87 -20.36
C ASN A 122 19.74 9.25 -19.88
N LEU A 123 18.75 8.64 -20.54
CA LEU A 123 17.37 8.60 -20.09
C LEU A 123 17.05 7.17 -19.66
N LEU A 124 16.56 7.01 -18.44
CA LEU A 124 16.20 5.71 -17.89
C LEU A 124 14.73 5.71 -17.48
N LEU A 125 14.07 4.59 -17.70
CA LEU A 125 12.79 4.28 -17.08
C LEU A 125 12.98 3.12 -16.12
N LEU A 126 12.69 3.35 -14.84
CA LEU A 126 12.72 2.35 -13.79
C LEU A 126 11.32 1.91 -13.40
N ASP A 127 11.19 0.65 -13.01
CA ASP A 127 10.01 0.13 -12.33
C ASP A 127 9.99 0.49 -10.83
N LYS A 128 8.97 -0.01 -10.12
CA LYS A 128 8.78 0.30 -8.71
C LYS A 128 9.92 -0.23 -7.80
N GLU A 129 10.65 -1.28 -8.20
CA GLU A 129 11.82 -1.84 -7.50
C GLU A 129 13.16 -1.26 -7.96
N GLY A 130 13.15 -0.25 -8.83
CA GLY A 130 14.38 0.41 -9.28
C GLY A 130 15.12 -0.38 -10.35
N SER A 131 14.50 -1.38 -10.95
CA SER A 131 15.09 -2.08 -12.09
C SER A 131 14.88 -1.30 -13.37
N ILE A 132 15.90 -1.27 -14.21
CA ILE A 132 15.86 -0.60 -15.51
C ILE A 132 14.94 -1.38 -16.45
N ILE A 133 13.88 -0.73 -16.93
CA ILE A 133 13.01 -1.23 -18.00
C ILE A 133 13.71 -1.02 -19.35
N TRP A 134 14.19 0.21 -19.57
CA TRP A 134 15.05 0.55 -20.70
C TRP A 134 15.95 1.72 -20.34
N LYS A 135 17.04 1.84 -21.10
CA LYS A 135 18.02 2.92 -21.01
C LYS A 135 18.33 3.40 -22.43
N GLU A 136 18.07 4.67 -22.68
CA GLU A 136 18.37 5.32 -23.95
C GLU A 136 19.52 6.30 -23.76
N LYS A 137 20.56 6.17 -24.58
CA LYS A 137 21.70 7.07 -24.55
C LYS A 137 21.48 8.20 -25.55
N SER A 138 21.43 9.43 -25.06
CA SER A 138 21.43 10.63 -25.89
C SER A 138 22.86 11.07 -26.19
N ASP A 139 23.08 11.71 -27.35
CA ASP A 139 24.36 12.34 -27.66
C ASP A 139 24.60 13.61 -26.82
N ASN A 140 23.51 14.19 -26.32
CA ASN A 140 23.43 15.49 -25.67
C ASN A 140 22.85 15.38 -24.24
N PHE A 141 23.02 16.43 -23.45
CA PHE A 141 22.48 16.53 -22.09
C PHE A 141 20.96 16.32 -22.07
N VAL A 142 20.52 15.60 -21.05
CA VAL A 142 19.11 15.30 -20.79
C VAL A 142 18.66 16.14 -19.59
N GLY A 143 17.78 17.10 -19.86
CA GLY A 143 17.25 18.05 -18.87
C GLY A 143 16.00 17.53 -18.15
N GLY A 144 14.97 18.38 -18.08
CA GLY A 144 13.72 18.08 -17.39
C GLY A 144 12.91 16.97 -18.06
N ILE A 145 12.24 16.14 -17.25
CA ILE A 145 11.40 15.04 -17.71
C ILE A 145 9.97 15.26 -17.21
N VAL A 146 8.95 14.85 -17.98
CA VAL A 146 7.56 14.80 -17.50
C VAL A 146 6.81 13.62 -18.11
N PHE A 147 5.96 12.98 -17.31
CA PHE A 147 5.00 11.99 -17.80
C PHE A 147 3.73 12.67 -18.32
N SER A 148 3.27 12.24 -19.50
CA SER A 148 1.91 12.54 -19.97
C SER A 148 0.93 11.48 -19.45
N ASN A 149 -0.34 11.88 -19.29
CA ASN A 149 -1.43 10.94 -18.96
C ASN A 149 -1.63 9.87 -20.06
N SER A 150 -1.13 10.10 -21.27
CA SER A 150 -1.26 9.21 -22.43
C SER A 150 -0.17 8.13 -22.55
N GLN A 151 0.49 7.76 -21.45
CA GLN A 151 1.64 6.83 -21.44
C GLN A 151 2.80 7.29 -22.33
N LYS A 152 3.12 8.58 -22.29
CA LYS A 152 4.29 9.16 -22.97
C LYS A 152 5.24 9.79 -21.96
N ILE A 153 6.51 9.82 -22.30
CA ILE A 153 7.59 10.46 -21.54
C ILE A 153 8.16 11.58 -22.41
N LEU A 154 8.03 12.81 -21.93
CA LEU A 154 8.54 13.99 -22.60
C LEU A 154 9.81 14.46 -21.92
N VAL A 155 10.81 14.81 -22.73
CA VAL A 155 12.16 15.06 -22.26
C VAL A 155 12.72 16.31 -22.91
N GLY A 156 13.12 17.26 -22.08
CA GLY A 156 13.93 18.40 -22.50
C GLY A 156 15.37 17.98 -22.76
N MET A 157 15.94 18.41 -23.88
CA MET A 157 17.32 18.13 -24.29
C MET A 157 18.05 19.44 -24.60
N ASP A 158 19.37 19.37 -24.85
CA ASP A 158 20.20 20.54 -25.21
C ASP A 158 19.67 21.41 -26.35
N LYS A 159 18.93 20.83 -27.29
CA LYS A 159 18.47 21.55 -28.50
C LYS A 159 17.02 21.31 -28.84
N GLY A 160 16.22 20.78 -27.92
CA GLY A 160 14.85 20.39 -28.27
C GLY A 160 14.09 19.64 -27.20
N VAL A 161 12.90 19.22 -27.59
CA VAL A 161 12.04 18.32 -26.82
C VAL A 161 11.94 17.01 -27.59
N SER A 162 12.08 15.88 -26.91
CA SER A 162 11.76 14.56 -27.48
C SER A 162 10.63 13.90 -26.69
N CYS A 163 9.85 13.09 -27.40
CA CYS A 163 8.77 12.29 -26.85
C CYS A 163 9.04 10.82 -27.08
N PHE A 164 8.92 10.03 -26.02
CA PHE A 164 9.08 8.59 -26.02
C PHE A 164 7.81 7.92 -25.52
N ASP A 165 7.55 6.70 -25.97
CA ASP A 165 6.59 5.82 -25.33
C ASP A 165 7.20 5.10 -24.11
N PHE A 166 6.43 4.22 -23.47
CA PHE A 166 6.94 3.43 -22.34
C PHE A 166 7.82 2.24 -22.76
N SER A 167 7.85 1.89 -24.07
CA SER A 167 8.74 0.87 -24.61
C SER A 167 10.15 1.40 -24.90
N GLY A 168 10.31 2.73 -24.93
CA GLY A 168 11.54 3.43 -25.25
C GLY A 168 11.61 3.88 -26.71
N GLU A 169 10.56 3.68 -27.50
CA GLU A 169 10.48 4.15 -28.88
C GLU A 169 10.26 5.67 -28.92
N LYS A 170 11.09 6.37 -29.70
CA LYS A 170 10.95 7.81 -29.91
C LYS A 170 9.80 8.09 -30.88
N LEU A 171 8.74 8.72 -30.38
CA LEU A 171 7.54 9.08 -31.15
C LEU A 171 7.78 10.32 -32.02
N TRP A 172 8.44 11.34 -31.47
CA TRP A 172 8.80 12.57 -32.19
C TRP A 172 9.91 13.34 -31.47
N ALA A 173 10.53 14.27 -32.19
CA ALA A 173 11.48 15.23 -31.63
C ALA A 173 11.36 16.59 -32.31
N THR A 174 11.42 17.66 -31.52
CA THR A 174 11.26 19.04 -31.96
C THR A 174 12.49 19.86 -31.61
N HIS A 175 13.10 20.48 -32.62
CA HIS A 175 14.29 21.30 -32.43
C HIS A 175 13.92 22.72 -31.97
N THR A 176 14.37 23.13 -30.79
CA THR A 176 14.11 24.45 -30.20
C THR A 176 15.33 25.37 -30.19
N GLY A 177 16.52 24.84 -30.54
CA GLY A 177 17.76 25.60 -30.70
C GLY A 177 18.50 25.98 -29.41
N ASN A 178 17.89 25.84 -28.23
CA ASN A 178 18.54 26.06 -26.93
C ASN A 178 18.21 24.92 -25.96
N LEU A 179 18.94 24.89 -24.84
CA LEU A 179 18.72 23.95 -23.74
C LEU A 179 17.31 24.12 -23.18
N VAL A 180 16.57 23.01 -23.13
CA VAL A 180 15.25 22.95 -22.51
C VAL A 180 15.40 22.66 -21.02
N LEU A 181 15.14 23.68 -20.20
CA LEU A 181 15.32 23.64 -18.74
C LEU A 181 14.08 23.13 -17.99
N GLY A 182 12.89 23.40 -18.53
CA GLY A 182 11.62 23.04 -17.91
C GLY A 182 10.63 22.52 -18.95
N ILE A 183 9.84 21.52 -18.57
CA ILE A 183 8.81 20.93 -19.41
C ILE A 183 7.58 20.61 -18.56
N ALA A 184 6.39 20.90 -19.08
CA ALA A 184 5.12 20.49 -18.50
C ALA A 184 4.17 20.07 -19.62
N THR A 185 3.22 19.19 -19.31
CA THR A 185 2.33 18.62 -20.33
C THR A 185 0.92 18.46 -19.78
N SER A 186 -0.07 18.60 -20.67
CA SER A 186 -1.45 18.19 -20.47
C SER A 186 -1.72 16.92 -21.29
N GLU A 187 -2.97 16.51 -21.41
CA GLU A 187 -3.33 15.37 -22.26
C GLU A 187 -3.14 15.67 -23.76
N THR A 188 -3.21 16.96 -24.13
CA THR A 188 -3.26 17.40 -25.53
C THR A 188 -2.07 18.24 -25.95
N ASN A 189 -1.43 18.94 -25.01
CA ASN A 189 -0.43 19.96 -25.34
C ASN A 189 0.78 19.87 -24.41
N THR A 190 1.93 20.33 -24.89
CA THR A 190 3.18 20.37 -24.15
C THR A 190 3.72 21.80 -24.14
N ILE A 191 4.22 22.24 -22.98
CA ILE A 191 4.90 23.51 -22.83
C ILE A 191 6.33 23.24 -22.38
N ALA A 192 7.29 23.92 -23.01
CA ALA A 192 8.71 23.80 -22.70
C ALA A 192 9.34 25.19 -22.59
N ILE A 193 10.38 25.32 -21.76
CA ILE A 193 11.19 26.52 -21.69
C ILE A 193 12.58 26.23 -22.24
N SER A 194 12.87 26.85 -23.39
CA SER A 194 14.12 26.74 -24.14
C SER A 194 14.90 28.05 -23.98
N GLY A 195 15.93 28.05 -23.15
CA GLY A 195 16.63 29.27 -22.74
C GLY A 195 15.71 30.27 -22.01
N LYS A 196 15.37 31.39 -22.65
CA LYS A 196 14.46 32.43 -22.12
C LYS A 196 13.09 32.47 -22.82
N GLU A 197 12.84 31.50 -23.71
CA GLU A 197 11.62 31.39 -24.50
C GLU A 197 10.73 30.27 -23.95
N LEU A 198 9.46 30.60 -23.75
CA LEU A 198 8.37 29.68 -23.49
C LEU A 198 7.81 29.21 -24.83
N ILE A 199 7.72 27.90 -25.04
CA ILE A 199 7.38 27.23 -26.29
C ILE A 199 6.19 26.30 -26.07
N PHE A 200 5.11 26.52 -26.81
CA PHE A 200 3.90 25.70 -26.75
C PHE A 200 3.80 24.80 -27.98
N LEU A 201 3.67 23.50 -27.73
CA LEU A 201 3.66 22.43 -28.71
C LEU A 201 2.35 21.64 -28.62
N ASN A 202 1.87 21.10 -29.74
CA ASN A 202 0.78 20.12 -29.73
C ASN A 202 1.27 18.72 -29.33
N ASN A 203 0.36 17.74 -29.25
CA ASN A 203 0.68 16.34 -28.91
C ASN A 203 1.63 15.63 -29.90
N ASN A 204 1.79 16.20 -31.10
CA ASN A 204 2.68 15.68 -32.16
C ASN A 204 4.03 16.40 -32.18
N GLY A 205 4.28 17.33 -31.26
CA GLY A 205 5.53 18.10 -31.18
C GLY A 205 5.59 19.32 -32.11
N GLU A 206 4.51 19.67 -32.79
CA GLU A 206 4.49 20.84 -33.68
C GLU A 206 4.39 22.13 -32.86
N LEU A 207 5.20 23.12 -33.23
CA LEU A 207 5.21 24.45 -32.61
C LEU A 207 3.92 25.21 -32.92
N ILE A 208 3.15 25.53 -31.88
CA ILE A 208 1.95 26.38 -32.00
C ILE A 208 2.33 27.86 -31.83
N TRP A 209 3.03 28.20 -30.73
CA TRP A 209 3.51 29.55 -30.49
C TRP A 209 4.72 29.56 -29.54
N LYS A 210 5.43 30.70 -29.51
CA LYS A 210 6.51 30.95 -28.56
C LYS A 210 6.51 32.40 -28.08
N THR A 211 6.93 32.63 -26.84
CA THR A 211 7.05 33.97 -26.24
C THR A 211 8.24 34.07 -25.30
N LYS A 212 8.78 35.27 -25.09
CA LYS A 212 9.93 35.49 -24.20
C LYS A 212 9.45 35.81 -22.78
N VAL A 213 9.88 35.02 -21.81
CA VAL A 213 9.46 35.16 -20.40
C VAL A 213 10.59 35.62 -19.49
N GLY A 214 11.83 35.18 -19.76
CA GLY A 214 13.00 35.48 -18.93
C GLY A 214 13.65 34.22 -18.35
N PRO A 215 14.57 34.36 -17.39
CA PRO A 215 15.19 33.22 -16.70
C PRO A 215 14.14 32.37 -15.97
N PHE A 216 14.26 31.06 -16.10
CA PHE A 216 13.28 30.08 -15.65
C PHE A 216 13.43 29.72 -14.16
N ARG A 217 12.30 29.57 -13.44
CA ARG A 217 12.23 28.97 -12.11
C ARG A 217 11.29 27.78 -12.03
N SER A 218 10.04 27.95 -12.45
CA SER A 218 9.00 26.91 -12.33
C SER A 218 7.96 27.03 -13.45
N LEU A 219 7.44 25.90 -13.91
CA LEU A 219 6.50 25.80 -15.04
C LEU A 219 5.44 24.76 -14.71
N SER A 220 4.18 25.09 -14.96
CA SER A 220 3.07 24.15 -14.80
C SER A 220 1.95 24.46 -15.80
N ILE A 221 1.19 23.44 -16.17
CA ILE A 221 -0.11 23.60 -16.85
C ILE A 221 -1.20 23.25 -15.83
N ALA A 222 -2.15 24.17 -15.65
CA ALA A 222 -3.34 23.96 -14.83
C ALA A 222 -4.38 23.12 -15.59
N HIS A 223 -5.28 22.45 -14.85
CA HIS A 223 -6.37 21.65 -15.41
C HIS A 223 -7.33 22.44 -16.28
N ASP A 224 -7.51 23.74 -15.99
CA ASP A 224 -8.28 24.65 -16.84
C ASP A 224 -7.54 25.08 -18.13
N GLY A 225 -6.34 24.54 -18.35
CA GLY A 225 -5.49 24.82 -19.50
C GLY A 225 -4.59 26.04 -19.32
N GLY A 226 -4.69 26.78 -18.21
CA GLY A 226 -3.82 27.92 -17.93
C GLY A 226 -2.36 27.51 -17.79
N ILE A 227 -1.46 28.22 -18.46
CA ILE A 227 -0.02 27.98 -18.37
C ILE A 227 0.55 28.93 -17.32
N MET A 228 1.20 28.39 -16.29
CA MET A 228 1.78 29.18 -15.21
C MET A 228 3.30 29.11 -15.24
N VAL A 229 3.94 30.28 -15.19
CA VAL A 229 5.39 30.43 -15.34
C VAL A 229 5.91 31.31 -14.23
N ALA A 230 6.87 30.80 -13.46
CA ALA A 230 7.67 31.59 -12.54
C ALA A 230 9.05 31.83 -13.18
N THR A 231 9.45 33.09 -13.20
CA THR A 231 10.79 33.57 -13.56
C THR A 231 11.45 34.22 -12.36
N ASP A 232 12.73 34.58 -12.48
CA ASP A 232 13.45 35.27 -11.39
C ASP A 232 12.75 36.54 -10.87
N THR A 233 11.92 37.21 -11.68
CA THR A 233 11.35 38.53 -11.33
C THR A 233 9.82 38.55 -11.28
N SER A 234 9.16 37.51 -11.77
CA SER A 234 7.71 37.53 -11.93
C SER A 234 7.11 36.14 -12.02
N VAL A 235 5.86 36.04 -11.57
CA VAL A 235 4.97 34.91 -11.85
C VAL A 235 3.89 35.37 -12.80
N ARG A 236 3.70 34.62 -13.89
CA ARG A 236 2.79 34.97 -14.98
C ARG A 236 1.88 33.80 -15.30
N ARG A 237 0.68 34.14 -15.78
CA ARG A 237 -0.27 33.18 -16.33
C ARG A 237 -0.59 33.49 -17.77
N PHE A 238 -0.54 32.48 -18.63
CA PHE A 238 -0.92 32.55 -20.04
C PHE A 238 -2.12 31.65 -20.33
N THR A 239 -2.89 32.00 -21.35
CA THR A 239 -3.88 31.10 -21.96
C THR A 239 -3.18 30.07 -22.85
N GLN A 240 -3.88 29.01 -23.25
CA GLN A 240 -3.40 28.07 -24.27
C GLN A 240 -3.13 28.73 -25.63
N THR A 241 -3.72 29.90 -25.89
CA THR A 241 -3.48 30.69 -27.10
C THR A 241 -2.25 31.60 -27.00
N GLY A 242 -1.54 31.61 -25.86
CA GLY A 242 -0.34 32.41 -25.64
C GLY A 242 -0.60 33.84 -25.17
N LYS A 243 -1.85 34.19 -24.83
CA LYS A 243 -2.19 35.51 -24.28
C LYS A 243 -1.86 35.54 -22.79
N GLU A 244 -1.10 36.55 -22.36
CA GLU A 244 -0.87 36.82 -20.94
C GLU A 244 -2.17 37.26 -20.26
N VAL A 245 -2.57 36.56 -19.20
CA VAL A 245 -3.78 36.83 -18.41
C VAL A 245 -3.46 37.80 -17.28
N TRP A 246 -2.38 37.52 -16.54
CA TRP A 246 -1.86 38.38 -15.48
C TRP A 246 -0.37 38.13 -15.27
N ASN A 247 0.28 39.10 -14.63
CA ASN A 247 1.69 39.09 -14.29
C ASN A 247 1.87 39.78 -12.94
N VAL A 248 2.36 39.01 -11.98
CA VAL A 248 2.67 39.47 -10.62
C VAL A 248 4.18 39.41 -10.47
N GLY A 249 4.81 40.56 -10.35
CA GLY A 249 6.26 40.68 -10.23
C GLY A 249 6.65 42.00 -9.60
N GLY A 250 7.91 42.12 -9.22
CA GLY A 250 8.44 43.32 -8.57
C GLY A 250 9.93 43.51 -8.83
N GLU A 251 10.57 44.34 -8.01
CA GLU A 251 12.03 44.54 -8.02
C GLU A 251 12.76 43.39 -7.30
N GLU A 252 12.06 42.68 -6.43
CA GLU A 252 12.57 41.55 -5.65
C GLU A 252 12.56 40.24 -6.45
N PHE A 253 13.46 39.32 -6.11
CA PHE A 253 13.51 38.01 -6.77
C PHE A 253 12.41 37.07 -6.28
N VAL A 254 11.90 36.24 -7.19
CA VAL A 254 11.08 35.08 -6.86
C VAL A 254 12.02 33.93 -6.51
N GLU A 255 12.09 33.59 -5.22
CA GLU A 255 12.96 32.53 -4.71
C GLU A 255 12.39 31.14 -5.04
N THR A 256 11.10 30.96 -4.79
CA THR A 256 10.38 29.72 -5.12
C THR A 256 8.90 29.99 -5.34
N CYS A 257 8.28 29.19 -6.20
CA CYS A 257 6.86 29.29 -6.51
C CYS A 257 6.27 27.91 -6.75
N LYS A 258 5.14 27.64 -6.11
CA LYS A 258 4.36 26.42 -6.32
C LYS A 258 2.96 26.76 -6.79
N PHE A 259 2.54 25.97 -7.74
CA PHE A 259 1.35 26.13 -8.53
C PHE A 259 0.36 25.04 -8.16
N MET A 260 -0.87 25.41 -7.82
CA MET A 260 -1.90 24.40 -7.65
C MET A 260 -2.37 23.91 -9.01
N HIS A 261 -2.52 22.60 -9.14
CA HIS A 261 -2.89 21.92 -10.40
C HIS A 261 -4.18 22.47 -11.04
N THR A 262 -5.09 23.04 -10.28
CA THR A 262 -6.34 23.66 -10.75
C THR A 262 -6.18 25.07 -11.30
N GLY A 263 -5.07 25.77 -11.02
CA GLY A 263 -4.78 27.12 -11.52
C GLY A 263 -5.47 28.27 -10.78
N ASP A 264 -6.25 28.00 -9.73
CA ASP A 264 -6.99 28.98 -8.93
C ASP A 264 -6.25 29.43 -7.65
N PHE A 265 -5.11 28.82 -7.33
CA PHE A 265 -4.26 29.20 -6.19
C PHE A 265 -2.77 29.01 -6.52
N THR A 266 -1.95 29.96 -6.06
CA THR A 266 -0.48 29.92 -6.20
C THR A 266 0.15 30.42 -4.91
N ALA A 267 1.20 29.75 -4.43
CA ALA A 267 2.04 30.26 -3.35
C ALA A 267 3.42 30.62 -3.89
N MET A 268 3.89 31.81 -3.56
CA MET A 268 5.15 32.36 -4.05
C MET A 268 5.94 32.95 -2.88
N ALA A 269 7.22 32.60 -2.80
CA ALA A 269 8.18 33.27 -1.96
C ALA A 269 8.99 34.26 -2.80
N PHE A 270 9.11 35.48 -2.32
CA PHE A 270 9.90 36.52 -2.97
C PHE A 270 10.68 37.36 -1.96
N GLY A 271 11.70 38.03 -2.47
CA GLY A 271 12.71 38.70 -1.68
C GLY A 271 14.01 37.94 -1.74
N GLY A 272 14.53 37.61 -0.57
CA GLY A 272 15.80 36.91 -0.39
C GLY A 272 16.73 37.71 0.51
N GLU A 273 17.89 37.11 0.77
CA GLU A 273 18.94 37.70 1.60
C GLU A 273 19.43 39.05 1.03
N ILE A 274 19.51 39.16 -0.30
CA ILE A 274 19.94 40.37 -1.01
C ILE A 274 19.03 41.56 -0.71
N PHE A 275 17.72 41.32 -0.59
CA PHE A 275 16.71 42.38 -0.38
C PHE A 275 16.37 42.58 1.10
N ASN A 276 16.89 41.73 2.00
CA ASN A 276 16.48 41.67 3.40
C ASN A 276 14.95 41.61 3.58
N SER A 277 14.28 40.94 2.64
CA SER A 277 12.83 40.74 2.60
C SER A 277 12.55 39.25 2.44
N HIS A 278 11.61 38.73 3.22
CA HIS A 278 11.34 37.29 3.27
C HIS A 278 9.84 37.06 3.26
N ASN A 279 9.22 37.29 2.10
CA ASN A 279 7.78 37.37 2.00
C ASN A 279 7.22 36.12 1.31
N LEU A 280 6.25 35.49 1.96
CA LEU A 280 5.38 34.50 1.36
C LEU A 280 4.08 35.17 0.95
N GLN A 281 3.67 35.02 -0.29
CA GLN A 281 2.38 35.49 -0.79
C GLN A 281 1.58 34.32 -1.36
N ALA A 282 0.28 34.36 -1.10
CA ALA A 282 -0.68 33.55 -1.82
C ALA A 282 -1.44 34.42 -2.82
N LEU A 283 -1.61 33.89 -4.02
CA LEU A 283 -2.34 34.51 -5.12
C LEU A 283 -3.57 33.67 -5.46
N ASP A 284 -4.67 34.33 -5.80
CA ASP A 284 -5.80 33.65 -6.45
C ASP A 284 -5.56 33.41 -7.94
N GLY A 285 -6.50 32.72 -8.61
CA GLY A 285 -6.42 32.43 -10.05
C GLY A 285 -6.39 33.67 -10.95
N THR A 286 -6.69 34.86 -10.42
CA THR A 286 -6.64 36.14 -11.14
C THR A 286 -5.35 36.93 -10.89
N GLY A 287 -4.44 36.40 -10.06
CA GLY A 287 -3.18 37.03 -9.71
C GLY A 287 -3.28 38.02 -8.55
N ASN A 288 -4.41 38.11 -7.86
CA ASN A 288 -4.55 39.01 -6.71
C ASN A 288 -3.95 38.39 -5.45
N VAL A 289 -3.23 39.19 -4.65
CA VAL A 289 -2.69 38.75 -3.37
C VAL A 289 -3.82 38.59 -2.35
N VAL A 290 -4.07 37.35 -1.93
CA VAL A 290 -5.16 37.02 -1.00
C VAL A 290 -4.72 37.01 0.46
N TRP A 291 -3.47 36.63 0.71
CA TRP A 291 -2.79 36.81 2.00
C TRP A 291 -1.28 36.88 1.81
N SER A 292 -0.60 37.52 2.75
CA SER A 292 0.85 37.60 2.79
C SER A 292 1.40 37.35 4.19
N TYR A 293 2.59 36.79 4.24
CA TYR A 293 3.30 36.49 5.46
C TYR A 293 4.77 36.92 5.37
N ASN A 294 5.24 37.72 6.33
CA ASN A 294 6.65 38.02 6.47
C ASN A 294 7.32 37.01 7.41
N ALA A 295 8.18 36.17 6.84
CA ALA A 295 8.85 35.06 7.49
C ALA A 295 10.00 35.48 8.41
N GLY A 296 10.68 36.57 8.08
CA GLY A 296 11.87 37.04 8.80
C GLY A 296 13.09 36.11 8.67
N GLN A 297 13.03 35.08 7.82
CA GLN A 297 14.14 34.21 7.42
C GLN A 297 13.90 33.75 5.99
N ASN A 298 14.97 33.38 5.27
CA ASN A 298 14.83 33.02 3.87
C ASN A 298 13.95 31.77 3.67
N ILE A 299 13.10 31.81 2.66
CA ILE A 299 12.20 30.70 2.29
C ILE A 299 12.86 29.97 1.12
N LYS A 300 13.26 28.73 1.37
CA LYS A 300 14.05 27.90 0.45
C LYS A 300 13.17 27.10 -0.49
N ASP A 301 12.06 26.56 0.01
CA ASP A 301 11.13 25.79 -0.81
C ASP A 301 9.70 25.83 -0.26
N LEU A 302 8.73 25.45 -1.08
CA LEU A 302 7.31 25.43 -0.76
C LEU A 302 6.70 24.09 -1.16
N ALA A 303 5.62 23.67 -0.50
CA ALA A 303 4.79 22.57 -0.96
C ALA A 303 3.31 22.91 -0.77
N ILE A 304 2.48 22.54 -1.76
CA ILE A 304 1.03 22.76 -1.76
C ILE A 304 0.36 21.43 -2.09
N PRO A 305 -0.42 20.84 -1.16
CA PRO A 305 -1.23 19.66 -1.44
C PRO A 305 -2.32 19.96 -2.48
N GLU A 306 -2.88 18.92 -3.10
CA GLU A 306 -3.87 19.10 -4.18
C GLU A 306 -5.09 19.91 -3.74
N ASN A 307 -5.53 19.70 -2.50
CA ASN A 307 -6.70 20.40 -1.94
C ASN A 307 -6.46 21.90 -1.66
N GLY A 308 -5.20 22.38 -1.70
CA GLY A 308 -4.81 23.76 -1.37
C GLY A 308 -5.12 24.21 0.07
N GLY A 309 -5.57 23.29 0.93
CA GLY A 309 -5.92 23.56 2.32
C GLY A 309 -4.71 23.83 3.22
N LEU A 310 -3.51 23.48 2.76
CA LEU A 310 -2.24 23.77 3.42
C LEU A 310 -1.29 24.48 2.46
N VAL A 311 -0.45 25.35 3.00
CA VAL A 311 0.79 25.80 2.35
C VAL A 311 1.93 25.49 3.31
N ILE A 312 2.89 24.70 2.86
CA ILE A 312 4.03 24.28 3.68
C ILE A 312 5.23 25.06 3.18
N ALA A 313 5.93 25.76 4.09
CA ALA A 313 7.11 26.55 3.75
C ALA A 313 8.33 26.00 4.47
N ALA A 314 9.37 25.69 3.70
CA ALA A 314 10.70 25.43 4.20
C ALA A 314 11.45 26.75 4.27
N LEU A 315 11.73 27.19 5.48
CA LEU A 315 12.69 28.25 5.76
C LEU A 315 14.08 27.62 5.92
N GLU A 316 15.12 28.42 6.20
CA GLU A 316 16.49 27.94 6.44
C GLU A 316 16.56 26.65 7.28
N ASN A 317 16.06 26.63 8.52
CA ASN A 317 16.10 25.43 9.39
C ASN A 317 14.76 25.09 10.03
N LYS A 318 13.66 25.57 9.45
CA LYS A 318 12.31 25.39 10.00
C LYS A 318 11.32 25.09 8.89
N ILE A 319 10.33 24.27 9.23
CA ILE A 319 9.22 23.95 8.34
C ILE A 319 7.95 24.45 8.99
N TRP A 320 7.18 25.26 8.26
CA TRP A 320 5.99 25.91 8.77
C TRP A 320 4.78 25.49 7.94
N TRP A 321 3.72 25.11 8.64
CA TRP A 321 2.44 24.74 8.01
C TRP A 321 1.46 25.89 8.19
N PHE A 322 1.05 26.48 7.07
CA PHE A 322 -0.03 27.45 7.00
C PHE A 322 -1.31 26.70 6.66
N GLN A 323 -2.27 26.76 7.57
CA GLN A 323 -3.59 26.20 7.38
C GLN A 323 -4.48 27.23 6.70
N ASN A 324 -4.92 26.93 5.48
CA ASN A 324 -5.73 27.78 4.61
C ASN A 324 -7.19 27.28 4.56
N THR A 325 -7.86 27.29 5.71
CA THR A 325 -9.19 26.67 5.84
C THR A 325 -10.27 27.46 5.11
N GLY A 326 -10.15 28.79 5.04
CA GLY A 326 -11.07 29.62 4.27
C GLY A 326 -11.10 29.23 2.79
N TYR A 327 -9.90 29.09 2.18
CA TYR A 327 -9.77 28.60 0.81
C TYR A 327 -10.37 27.21 0.62
N LEU A 328 -10.01 26.25 1.49
CA LEU A 328 -10.51 24.87 1.39
C LEU A 328 -12.05 24.83 1.47
N LYS A 329 -12.65 25.61 2.37
CA LYS A 329 -14.11 25.72 2.49
C LYS A 329 -14.74 26.31 1.23
N MET A 330 -14.17 27.39 0.69
CA MET A 330 -14.62 27.98 -0.57
C MET A 330 -14.57 26.93 -1.70
N ARG A 331 -13.46 26.19 -1.80
CA ARG A 331 -13.25 25.17 -2.81
C ARG A 331 -14.24 24.02 -2.71
N VAL A 332 -14.42 23.45 -1.52
CA VAL A 332 -15.40 22.37 -1.26
C VAL A 332 -16.81 22.82 -1.65
N ASN A 333 -17.20 24.06 -1.34
CA ASN A 333 -18.52 24.58 -1.75
C ASN A 333 -18.67 24.73 -3.28
N LEU A 334 -17.61 25.13 -3.97
CA LEU A 334 -17.60 25.18 -5.43
C LEU A 334 -17.72 23.78 -6.02
N ASP A 335 -16.98 22.82 -5.48
CA ASP A 335 -16.96 21.43 -5.93
C ASP A 335 -18.30 20.73 -5.64
N LEU A 336 -18.94 20.97 -4.49
CA LEU A 336 -20.33 20.56 -4.21
C LEU A 336 -21.32 21.08 -5.26
N THR A 337 -21.21 22.38 -5.59
CA THR A 337 -22.09 23.01 -6.58
C THR A 337 -21.86 22.43 -7.99
N LYS A 338 -20.59 22.18 -8.35
CA LYS A 338 -20.23 21.54 -9.62
C LYS A 338 -20.74 20.10 -9.69
N CYS A 339 -20.51 19.30 -8.64
CA CYS A 339 -21.04 17.95 -8.49
C CYS A 339 -22.56 17.95 -8.68
N SER A 340 -23.30 18.77 -7.93
CA SER A 340 -24.77 18.82 -8.03
C SER A 340 -25.26 19.15 -9.45
N LYS A 341 -24.58 20.08 -10.14
CA LYS A 341 -24.90 20.41 -11.54
C LYS A 341 -24.57 19.27 -12.48
N LEU A 342 -23.42 18.62 -12.33
CA LEU A 342 -22.99 17.51 -13.16
C LEU A 342 -23.87 16.28 -12.93
N ILE A 343 -24.21 15.94 -11.69
CA ILE A 343 -25.12 14.84 -11.36
C ILE A 343 -26.44 15.02 -12.11
N LYS A 344 -27.06 16.21 -12.06
CA LYS A 344 -28.31 16.51 -12.79
C LYS A 344 -28.18 16.41 -14.30
N LYS A 345 -27.02 16.79 -14.86
CA LYS A 345 -26.77 16.70 -16.31
C LYS A 345 -26.56 15.24 -16.72
N VAL A 346 -25.66 14.54 -16.02
CA VAL A 346 -25.27 13.17 -16.33
C VAL A 346 -26.45 12.22 -16.12
N SER A 347 -27.28 12.42 -15.10
CA SER A 347 -28.51 11.62 -14.90
C SER A 347 -29.51 11.68 -16.05
N ALA A 348 -29.42 12.68 -16.93
CA ALA A 348 -30.33 12.81 -18.08
C ALA A 348 -30.00 11.82 -19.21
N TYR A 349 -28.74 11.36 -19.30
CA TYR A 349 -28.27 10.43 -20.34
C TYR A 349 -27.64 9.16 -19.77
N GLU A 350 -27.31 9.14 -18.47
CA GLU A 350 -26.89 7.96 -17.70
C GLU A 350 -27.83 7.79 -16.48
N PRO A 351 -28.94 7.05 -16.64
CA PRO A 351 -29.93 6.91 -15.57
C PRO A 351 -29.43 6.11 -14.35
N ASP A 352 -28.39 5.28 -14.50
CA ASP A 352 -27.75 4.57 -13.40
C ASP A 352 -26.35 5.14 -13.07
N LEU A 353 -26.31 5.98 -12.04
CA LEU A 353 -25.09 6.61 -11.54
C LEU A 353 -24.39 5.80 -10.42
N ARG A 354 -24.87 4.59 -10.09
CA ARG A 354 -24.29 3.79 -8.99
C ARG A 354 -22.83 3.41 -9.24
N LEU A 355 -22.40 3.37 -10.50
CA LEU A 355 -21.04 2.99 -10.93
C LEU A 355 -20.08 4.17 -11.05
N VAL A 356 -20.46 5.34 -10.52
CA VAL A 356 -19.66 6.56 -10.59
C VAL A 356 -18.50 6.55 -9.57
N ILE A 357 -18.46 5.62 -8.61
CA ILE A 357 -17.45 5.65 -7.54
C ILE A 357 -16.85 4.26 -7.30
N ASP A 358 -15.52 4.17 -7.30
CA ASP A 358 -14.71 2.95 -7.14
C ASP A 358 -14.25 2.71 -5.69
N LYS A 359 -14.89 3.34 -4.70
CA LYS A 359 -14.62 3.03 -3.30
C LYS A 359 -15.36 1.77 -2.88
N ALA A 360 -14.67 0.65 -3.04
CA ALA A 360 -14.50 -0.52 -2.16
C ALA A 360 -15.56 -0.97 -1.12
N ASN A 361 -16.73 -0.34 -0.94
CA ASN A 361 -17.81 -0.76 -0.04
C ASN A 361 -19.13 -0.04 -0.39
N SER A 362 -20.02 -0.73 -1.11
CA SER A 362 -21.49 -0.72 -0.98
C SER A 362 -22.33 0.58 -0.91
N SER A 363 -21.80 1.80 -1.04
CA SER A 363 -22.59 3.03 -0.88
C SER A 363 -22.97 3.67 -2.23
N ASN A 364 -24.24 4.07 -2.38
CA ASN A 364 -24.74 4.75 -3.59
C ASN A 364 -24.16 6.18 -3.71
N LEU A 365 -24.05 6.72 -4.94
CA LEU A 365 -23.56 8.09 -5.22
C LEU A 365 -24.24 9.15 -4.36
N ASP A 366 -25.55 9.02 -4.14
CA ASP A 366 -26.32 9.95 -3.29
C ASP A 366 -25.90 9.91 -1.82
N GLU A 367 -25.50 8.76 -1.30
CA GLU A 367 -25.03 8.61 0.08
C GLU A 367 -23.66 9.25 0.25
N LEU A 368 -22.74 8.98 -0.69
CA LEU A 368 -21.39 9.56 -0.68
C LEU A 368 -21.41 11.08 -0.88
N TYR A 369 -22.29 11.59 -1.75
CA TYR A 369 -22.48 13.04 -1.89
C TYR A 369 -23.03 13.66 -0.60
N LYS A 370 -24.01 13.03 0.06
CA LYS A 370 -24.53 13.50 1.37
C LYS A 370 -23.48 13.42 2.46
N GLU A 371 -22.65 12.39 2.48
CA GLU A 371 -21.52 12.27 3.40
C GLU A 371 -20.55 13.44 3.20
N ALA A 372 -20.15 13.71 1.96
CA ALA A 372 -19.30 14.84 1.64
C ALA A 372 -19.94 16.18 2.04
N GLU A 373 -21.25 16.36 1.82
CA GLU A 373 -21.99 17.55 2.25
C GLU A 373 -21.97 17.71 3.78
N ASN A 374 -22.16 16.63 4.54
CA ASN A 374 -22.11 16.67 6.00
C ASN A 374 -20.70 17.03 6.50
N LEU A 375 -19.66 16.41 5.93
CA LEU A 375 -18.26 16.68 6.26
C LEU A 375 -17.84 18.12 5.93
N SER A 376 -18.45 18.73 4.91
CA SER A 376 -18.17 20.11 4.50
C SER A 376 -18.52 21.18 5.55
N LYS A 377 -19.36 20.82 6.53
CA LYS A 377 -19.83 21.73 7.60
C LYS A 377 -18.91 21.71 8.83
N GLY A 378 -17.96 20.80 8.89
CA GLY A 378 -17.10 20.60 10.06
C GLY A 378 -15.82 21.45 10.06
N ASN A 379 -14.76 20.90 10.64
CA ASN A 379 -13.46 21.55 10.79
C ASN A 379 -12.59 21.33 9.54
N HIS A 380 -11.31 21.69 9.64
CA HIS A 380 -10.38 21.55 8.51
C HIS A 380 -10.17 20.10 8.05
N ASP A 381 -10.08 19.16 8.98
CA ASP A 381 -9.82 17.77 8.64
C ASP A 381 -11.07 17.13 8.01
N THR A 382 -12.28 17.49 8.48
CA THR A 382 -13.52 17.05 7.82
C THR A 382 -13.69 17.70 6.44
N LEU A 383 -13.33 18.98 6.28
CA LEU A 383 -13.32 19.64 4.96
C LEU A 383 -12.36 18.95 3.98
N ARG A 384 -11.19 18.50 4.46
CA ARG A 384 -10.25 17.72 3.66
C ARG A 384 -10.87 16.41 3.20
N ASN A 385 -11.47 15.65 4.12
CA ASN A 385 -12.12 14.39 3.78
C ASN A 385 -13.29 14.59 2.80
N SER A 386 -14.06 15.67 2.96
CA SER A 386 -15.11 16.09 2.02
C SER A 386 -14.53 16.34 0.62
N TYR A 387 -13.43 17.08 0.52
CA TYR A 387 -12.74 17.32 -0.75
C TYR A 387 -12.28 16.02 -1.42
N GLU A 388 -11.70 15.08 -0.66
CA GLU A 388 -11.24 13.80 -1.21
C GLU A 388 -12.39 13.00 -1.83
N ILE A 389 -13.55 12.94 -1.17
CA ILE A 389 -14.75 12.28 -1.72
C ILE A 389 -15.23 13.03 -2.97
N LEU A 390 -15.33 14.36 -2.92
CA LEU A 390 -15.83 15.15 -4.06
C LEU A 390 -14.90 15.10 -5.27
N SER A 391 -13.59 15.08 -5.06
CA SER A 391 -12.61 14.99 -6.15
C SER A 391 -12.75 13.67 -6.92
N GLU A 392 -13.03 12.57 -6.23
CA GLU A 392 -13.29 11.27 -6.84
C GLU A 392 -14.58 11.29 -7.66
N ILE A 393 -15.67 11.82 -7.08
CA ILE A 393 -16.96 12.00 -7.75
C ILE A 393 -16.81 12.87 -9.00
N LEU A 394 -16.17 14.04 -8.88
CA LEU A 394 -15.96 14.97 -9.99
C LEU A 394 -15.18 14.32 -11.11
N SER A 395 -14.05 13.67 -10.80
CA SER A 395 -13.22 13.04 -11.83
C SER A 395 -14.02 12.06 -12.68
N ARG A 396 -14.91 11.26 -12.08
CA ARG A 396 -15.73 10.31 -12.83
C ARG A 396 -16.89 10.97 -13.56
N LEU A 397 -17.61 11.90 -12.93
CA LEU A 397 -18.69 12.64 -13.58
C LEU A 397 -18.20 13.45 -14.78
N GLU A 398 -17.03 14.07 -14.68
CA GLU A 398 -16.40 14.80 -15.78
C GLU A 398 -16.03 13.84 -16.91
N THR A 399 -15.50 12.65 -16.60
CA THR A 399 -15.21 11.62 -17.62
C THR A 399 -16.47 11.20 -18.38
N LEU A 400 -17.58 10.94 -17.67
CA LEU A 400 -18.87 10.61 -18.29
C LEU A 400 -19.44 11.79 -19.08
N HIS A 401 -19.29 13.00 -18.56
CA HIS A 401 -19.78 14.19 -19.25
C HIS A 401 -19.02 14.46 -20.54
N ILE A 402 -17.68 14.38 -20.52
CA ILE A 402 -16.83 14.54 -21.72
C ILE A 402 -17.21 13.49 -22.76
N ARG A 403 -17.38 12.22 -22.35
CA ARG A 403 -17.84 11.14 -23.23
C ARG A 403 -19.16 11.49 -23.95
N HIS A 404 -20.13 12.06 -23.23
CA HIS A 404 -21.38 12.50 -23.84
C HIS A 404 -21.21 13.71 -24.76
N VAL A 405 -20.39 14.68 -24.37
CA VAL A 405 -20.14 15.89 -25.17
C VAL A 405 -19.46 15.55 -26.50
N GLU A 406 -18.48 14.64 -26.46
CA GLU A 406 -17.74 14.17 -27.64
C GLU A 406 -18.48 13.08 -28.43
N TYR A 407 -19.71 12.72 -28.03
CA TYR A 407 -20.45 11.62 -28.62
C TYR A 407 -20.58 11.75 -30.14
N LEU A 408 -21.01 12.91 -30.65
CA LEU A 408 -21.23 13.12 -32.08
C LEU A 408 -19.93 13.09 -32.89
N ASP A 409 -18.85 13.64 -32.34
CA ASP A 409 -17.55 13.69 -33.00
C ASP A 409 -16.87 12.29 -33.04
N THR A 410 -17.11 11.48 -32.02
CA THR A 410 -16.53 10.13 -31.88
C THR A 410 -17.43 9.01 -32.39
N LEU A 411 -18.70 9.31 -32.68
CA LEU A 411 -19.67 8.34 -33.22
C LEU A 411 -19.20 7.69 -34.53
N PRO A 412 -18.64 8.40 -35.52
CA PRO A 412 -18.11 7.77 -36.74
C PRO A 412 -16.98 6.78 -36.46
N ILE A 413 -16.14 7.07 -35.47
CA ILE A 413 -15.05 6.19 -35.04
C ILE A 413 -15.62 4.94 -34.38
N PHE A 414 -16.65 5.10 -33.54
CA PHE A 414 -17.36 3.98 -32.93
C PHE A 414 -18.05 3.08 -33.97
N LEU A 415 -18.78 3.67 -34.92
CA LEU A 415 -19.49 2.92 -35.98
C LEU A 415 -18.52 2.18 -36.91
N SER A 416 -17.42 2.83 -37.31
CA SER A 416 -16.39 2.18 -38.12
C SER A 416 -15.70 1.04 -37.38
N LYS A 417 -15.41 1.17 -36.08
CA LYS A 417 -14.93 0.06 -35.23
C LYS A 417 -15.92 -1.10 -35.18
N MET A 418 -17.23 -0.82 -35.22
CA MET A 418 -18.28 -1.85 -35.30
C MET A 418 -18.50 -2.39 -36.73
N GLY A 419 -17.83 -1.82 -37.75
CA GLY A 419 -18.02 -2.17 -39.15
C GLY A 419 -19.41 -1.77 -39.68
N LEU A 420 -19.91 -0.62 -39.26
CA LEU A 420 -21.18 -0.01 -39.66
C LEU A 420 -20.93 1.29 -40.42
N ASP A 421 -21.89 1.69 -41.26
CA ASP A 421 -21.81 2.96 -42.00
C ASP A 421 -21.96 4.15 -41.03
N SER A 422 -21.12 5.17 -41.22
CA SER A 422 -21.12 6.39 -40.40
C SER A 422 -22.22 7.38 -40.82
N ASN A 423 -22.78 7.23 -42.02
CA ASN A 423 -23.82 8.13 -42.54
C ASN A 423 -25.21 7.73 -42.06
N LEU A 424 -25.53 8.05 -40.80
CA LEU A 424 -26.83 7.78 -40.19
C LEU A 424 -27.76 9.01 -40.23
N PRO A 425 -29.08 8.82 -40.44
CA PRO A 425 -30.07 9.88 -40.26
C PRO A 425 -30.08 10.43 -38.82
N GLU A 426 -30.18 11.75 -38.67
CA GLU A 426 -30.13 12.44 -37.36
C GLU A 426 -31.12 11.90 -36.32
N ILE A 427 -32.29 11.44 -36.77
CA ILE A 427 -33.35 10.93 -35.88
C ILE A 427 -32.98 9.61 -35.18
N LEU A 428 -32.03 8.85 -35.74
CA LEU A 428 -31.62 7.55 -35.21
C LEU A 428 -30.43 7.64 -34.25
N ILE A 429 -29.73 8.77 -34.23
CA ILE A 429 -28.48 8.99 -33.49
C ILE A 429 -28.67 8.97 -31.96
N PRO A 430 -29.70 9.61 -31.35
CA PRO A 430 -29.80 9.69 -29.88
C PRO A 430 -29.94 8.33 -29.19
N ASN A 431 -30.66 7.38 -29.80
CA ASN A 431 -30.93 6.07 -29.21
C ASN A 431 -29.73 5.11 -29.22
N LEU A 432 -28.63 5.50 -29.88
CA LEU A 432 -27.38 4.75 -29.88
C LEU A 432 -26.47 5.08 -28.69
N TYR A 433 -26.70 6.22 -28.01
CA TYR A 433 -25.85 6.66 -26.90
C TYR A 433 -25.68 5.62 -25.77
N PRO A 434 -26.74 4.92 -25.29
CA PRO A 434 -26.58 3.91 -24.24
C PRO A 434 -25.65 2.75 -24.64
N LEU A 435 -25.75 2.31 -25.90
CA LEU A 435 -24.90 1.26 -26.46
C LEU A 435 -23.46 1.74 -26.67
N TYR A 436 -23.30 2.98 -27.12
CA TYR A 436 -22.02 3.67 -27.22
C TYR A 436 -21.35 3.78 -25.85
N SER A 437 -22.06 4.25 -24.82
CA SER A 437 -21.50 4.41 -23.47
C SER A 437 -21.10 3.07 -22.86
N LEU A 438 -21.94 2.04 -23.00
CA LEU A 438 -21.63 0.67 -22.60
C LEU A 438 -20.37 0.14 -23.27
N TYR A 439 -20.20 0.39 -24.58
CA TYR A 439 -19.00 -0.02 -25.31
C TYR A 439 -17.73 0.58 -24.70
N TYR A 440 -17.73 1.88 -24.40
CA TYR A 440 -16.57 2.54 -23.78
C TYR A 440 -16.35 2.15 -22.31
N ASP A 441 -17.39 1.81 -21.56
CA ASP A 441 -17.24 1.23 -20.22
C ASP A 441 -16.55 -0.14 -20.27
N VAL A 442 -16.93 -0.99 -21.22
CA VAL A 442 -16.30 -2.29 -21.45
C VAL A 442 -14.88 -2.15 -22.01
N GLU A 443 -14.59 -1.11 -22.80
CA GLU A 443 -13.22 -0.83 -23.28
C GLU A 443 -12.29 -0.30 -22.17
N SER A 444 -12.81 0.49 -21.23
CA SER A 444 -12.00 1.31 -20.31
C SER A 444 -11.51 0.60 -19.03
N LYS A 445 -11.91 -0.66 -18.77
CA LYS A 445 -11.47 -1.38 -17.56
C LYS A 445 -10.05 -1.95 -17.68
N THR A 446 -9.10 -1.16 -17.20
CA THR A 446 -7.67 -1.46 -17.06
C THR A 446 -7.29 -2.11 -15.72
N ILE A 447 -8.28 -2.58 -14.95
CA ILE A 447 -8.07 -3.05 -13.57
C ILE A 447 -7.34 -4.40 -13.54
N LEU A 448 -7.66 -5.32 -14.46
CA LEU A 448 -6.94 -6.59 -14.54
C LEU A 448 -5.50 -6.42 -15.02
N SER A 449 -5.22 -5.46 -15.91
CA SER A 449 -3.86 -5.19 -16.36
C SER A 449 -3.01 -4.60 -15.23
N SER A 450 -3.56 -3.67 -14.45
CA SER A 450 -2.85 -3.13 -13.27
C SER A 450 -2.59 -4.20 -12.21
N LEU A 451 -3.58 -5.06 -11.90
CA LEU A 451 -3.38 -6.18 -10.98
C LEU A 451 -2.32 -7.16 -11.51
N LEU A 452 -2.32 -7.46 -12.81
CA LEU A 452 -1.32 -8.32 -13.42
C LEU A 452 0.09 -7.73 -13.31
N ASP A 453 0.22 -6.42 -13.47
CA ASP A 453 1.49 -5.71 -13.31
C ASP A 453 1.94 -5.70 -11.84
N ASP A 454 1.03 -5.50 -10.89
CA ASP A 454 1.31 -5.65 -9.45
C ASP A 454 1.75 -7.09 -9.10
N ILE A 455 1.18 -8.12 -9.72
CA ILE A 455 1.62 -9.52 -9.54
C ILE A 455 3.03 -9.71 -10.11
N LYS A 456 3.31 -9.21 -11.33
CA LYS A 456 4.64 -9.33 -11.95
C LYS A 456 5.70 -8.62 -11.11
N PHE A 457 5.37 -7.43 -10.60
CA PHE A 457 6.16 -6.65 -9.66
C PHE A 457 6.50 -7.51 -8.44
N ASN A 458 5.49 -7.98 -7.70
CA ASN A 458 5.72 -8.77 -6.49
C ASN A 458 6.53 -10.05 -6.75
N ILE A 459 6.33 -10.72 -7.89
CA ILE A 459 7.18 -11.87 -8.29
C ILE A 459 8.64 -11.46 -8.47
N LYS A 460 8.90 -10.29 -9.05
CA LYS A 460 10.26 -9.76 -9.26
C LYS A 460 10.90 -9.37 -7.94
N HIS A 461 10.17 -8.68 -7.06
CA HIS A 461 10.59 -8.38 -5.70
C HIS A 461 11.00 -9.65 -4.93
N LEU A 462 10.17 -10.70 -4.95
CA LEU A 462 10.50 -11.97 -4.31
C LEU A 462 11.75 -12.65 -4.89
N LYS A 463 12.00 -12.52 -6.20
CA LYS A 463 13.24 -13.04 -6.83
C LYS A 463 14.48 -12.24 -6.44
N ASN A 464 14.35 -10.92 -6.30
CA ASN A 464 15.46 -10.06 -5.91
C ASN A 464 15.84 -10.30 -4.44
N THR A 465 14.84 -10.47 -3.56
CA THR A 465 15.07 -10.85 -2.16
C THR A 465 15.72 -12.23 -2.03
N GLU A 466 15.29 -13.21 -2.83
CA GLU A 466 15.93 -14.53 -2.90
C GLU A 466 17.44 -14.43 -3.25
N LYS A 467 17.80 -13.63 -4.26
CA LYS A 467 19.20 -13.40 -4.65
C LYS A 467 20.04 -12.77 -3.54
N ASN A 468 19.46 -11.84 -2.77
CA ASN A 468 20.17 -11.19 -1.67
C ASN A 468 20.39 -12.14 -0.48
N LEU A 469 19.54 -13.17 -0.32
CA LEU A 469 19.60 -14.11 0.79
C LEU A 469 20.55 -15.29 0.56
N SER A 470 20.82 -15.66 -0.70
CA SER A 470 21.68 -16.80 -1.06
C SER A 470 23.14 -16.67 -0.58
N ASP A 471 23.55 -15.48 -0.14
CA ASP A 471 24.88 -15.22 0.41
C ASP A 471 24.98 -15.45 1.94
N SER A 472 23.87 -15.76 2.62
CA SER A 472 23.80 -15.90 4.09
C SER A 472 23.36 -17.31 4.53
N ASN A 473 24.31 -18.13 4.99
CA ASN A 473 24.05 -19.48 5.51
C ASN A 473 23.60 -19.43 6.99
N THR A 474 22.31 -19.20 7.26
CA THR A 474 21.74 -19.25 8.62
C THR A 474 20.43 -20.04 8.65
N THR A 475 20.02 -20.61 9.78
CA THR A 475 18.74 -21.34 9.90
C THR A 475 17.52 -20.46 9.61
N LEU A 476 17.60 -19.17 9.96
CA LEU A 476 16.58 -18.17 9.64
C LEU A 476 16.49 -17.91 8.12
N SER A 477 17.58 -18.08 7.37
CA SER A 477 17.57 -17.94 5.91
C SER A 477 16.85 -19.11 5.24
N ASN A 478 16.97 -20.34 5.76
CA ASN A 478 16.27 -21.51 5.22
C ASN A 478 14.73 -21.42 5.35
N GLU A 479 14.19 -20.94 6.47
CA GLU A 479 12.75 -20.70 6.63
C GLU A 479 12.25 -19.60 5.69
N LYS A 480 12.97 -18.47 5.61
CA LYS A 480 12.64 -17.38 4.69
C LYS A 480 12.65 -17.84 3.24
N VAL A 481 13.62 -18.68 2.86
CA VAL A 481 13.69 -19.29 1.51
C VAL A 481 12.49 -20.21 1.24
N SER A 482 12.02 -20.98 2.22
CA SER A 482 10.79 -21.78 2.08
C SER A 482 9.56 -20.89 1.81
N PHE A 483 9.41 -19.80 2.56
CA PHE A 483 8.33 -18.84 2.38
C PHE A 483 8.39 -18.11 1.04
N LEU A 484 9.59 -17.72 0.61
CA LEU A 484 9.85 -17.14 -0.70
C LEU A 484 9.41 -18.07 -1.82
N ASN A 485 9.84 -19.33 -1.77
CA ASN A 485 9.48 -20.34 -2.79
C ASN A 485 7.98 -20.61 -2.83
N SER A 486 7.35 -20.74 -1.66
CA SER A 486 5.90 -20.93 -1.54
C SER A 486 5.13 -19.71 -2.06
N GLY A 487 5.56 -18.49 -1.69
CA GLY A 487 5.01 -17.23 -2.18
C GLY A 487 5.14 -17.08 -3.70
N LEU A 488 6.32 -17.37 -4.27
CA LEU A 488 6.55 -17.37 -5.72
C LEU A 488 5.64 -18.36 -6.45
N LYS A 489 5.46 -19.57 -5.92
CA LYS A 489 4.54 -20.57 -6.50
C LYS A 489 3.09 -20.08 -6.48
N ALA A 490 2.66 -19.48 -5.37
CA ALA A 490 1.31 -18.95 -5.22
C ALA A 490 1.07 -17.73 -6.12
N LEU A 491 1.97 -16.75 -6.16
CA LEU A 491 1.86 -15.58 -7.05
C LEU A 491 1.87 -15.99 -8.53
N ARG A 492 2.62 -17.02 -8.93
CA ARG A 492 2.54 -17.58 -10.30
C ARG A 492 1.21 -18.27 -10.58
N LYS A 493 0.55 -18.84 -9.57
CA LYS A 493 -0.81 -19.40 -9.71
C LYS A 493 -1.82 -18.26 -9.90
N GLU A 494 -1.75 -17.20 -9.09
CA GLU A 494 -2.59 -16.01 -9.24
C GLU A 494 -2.34 -15.31 -10.59
N GLN A 495 -1.09 -15.22 -11.04
CA GLN A 495 -0.75 -14.67 -12.36
C GLN A 495 -1.45 -15.44 -13.49
N ARG A 496 -1.44 -16.78 -13.44
CA ARG A 496 -2.12 -17.62 -14.44
C ARG A 496 -3.64 -17.47 -14.34
N PHE A 497 -4.17 -17.38 -13.13
CA PHE A 497 -5.60 -17.16 -12.90
C PHE A 497 -6.06 -15.82 -13.46
N VAL A 498 -5.37 -14.72 -13.14
CA VAL A 498 -5.66 -13.38 -13.67
C VAL A 498 -5.56 -13.35 -15.20
N ARG A 499 -4.55 -14.00 -15.81
CA ARG A 499 -4.48 -14.15 -17.28
C ARG A 499 -5.71 -14.88 -17.84
N SER A 500 -6.13 -15.98 -17.22
CA SER A 500 -7.34 -16.69 -17.66
C SER A 500 -8.61 -15.86 -17.50
N LEU A 501 -8.69 -14.99 -16.50
CA LEU A 501 -9.79 -14.03 -16.34
C LEU A 501 -9.74 -12.96 -17.43
N MET A 502 -8.56 -12.48 -17.82
CA MET A 502 -8.40 -11.56 -18.95
C MET A 502 -8.83 -12.20 -20.27
N ASP A 503 -8.46 -13.46 -20.51
CA ASP A 503 -8.89 -14.21 -21.70
C ASP A 503 -10.40 -14.44 -21.72
N LYS A 504 -10.99 -14.74 -20.55
CA LYS A 504 -12.45 -14.85 -20.42
C LYS A 504 -13.13 -13.51 -20.68
N GLN A 505 -12.63 -12.43 -20.10
CA GLN A 505 -13.18 -11.09 -20.26
C GLN A 505 -13.04 -10.58 -21.69
N SER A 506 -11.94 -10.90 -22.39
CA SER A 506 -11.80 -10.54 -23.81
C SER A 506 -12.83 -11.27 -24.68
N SER A 507 -13.09 -12.55 -24.40
CA SER A 507 -14.15 -13.31 -25.09
C SER A 507 -15.57 -12.81 -24.78
N GLU A 508 -15.84 -12.40 -23.54
CA GLU A 508 -17.12 -11.81 -23.14
C GLU A 508 -17.31 -10.42 -23.74
N LYS A 509 -16.23 -9.61 -23.78
CA LYS A 509 -16.21 -8.32 -24.47
C LYS A 509 -16.56 -8.47 -25.95
N GLU A 510 -15.98 -9.45 -26.64
CA GLU A 510 -16.31 -9.73 -28.04
C GLU A 510 -17.79 -10.10 -28.23
N LYS A 511 -18.35 -10.95 -27.35
CA LYS A 511 -19.79 -11.29 -27.38
C LYS A 511 -20.67 -10.05 -27.14
N ILE A 512 -20.31 -9.19 -26.20
CA ILE A 512 -21.03 -7.93 -25.93
C ILE A 512 -20.95 -7.01 -27.16
N GLN A 513 -19.79 -6.88 -27.80
CA GLN A 513 -19.61 -6.08 -29.01
C GLN A 513 -20.47 -6.60 -30.18
N ILE A 514 -20.48 -7.92 -30.40
CA ILE A 514 -21.35 -8.55 -31.40
C ILE A 514 -22.82 -8.23 -31.08
N LYS A 515 -23.23 -8.35 -29.82
CA LYS A 515 -24.61 -8.07 -29.43
C LYS A 515 -24.98 -6.60 -29.58
N ILE A 516 -24.09 -5.68 -29.23
CA ILE A 516 -24.26 -4.24 -29.48
C ILE A 516 -24.44 -4.02 -30.99
N LYS A 517 -23.59 -4.61 -31.84
CA LYS A 517 -23.70 -4.49 -33.29
C LYS A 517 -25.05 -5.01 -33.82
N GLU A 518 -25.55 -6.14 -33.32
CA GLU A 518 -26.87 -6.67 -33.66
C GLU A 518 -27.99 -5.67 -33.31
N LEU A 519 -27.98 -5.11 -32.10
CA LEU A 519 -28.99 -4.15 -31.64
C LEU A 519 -28.95 -2.85 -32.44
N ILE A 520 -27.76 -2.38 -32.82
CA ILE A 520 -27.62 -1.21 -33.69
C ILE A 520 -28.21 -1.53 -35.07
N ASN A 521 -27.90 -2.69 -35.66
CA ASN A 521 -28.47 -3.08 -36.96
C ASN A 521 -29.99 -3.23 -36.91
N GLU A 522 -30.54 -3.83 -35.86
CA GLU A 522 -31.97 -3.97 -35.65
C GLU A 522 -32.65 -2.60 -35.59
N TRP A 523 -32.06 -1.66 -34.85
CA TRP A 523 -32.51 -0.27 -34.78
C TRP A 523 -32.47 0.40 -36.15
N LEU A 524 -31.38 0.26 -36.89
CA LEU A 524 -31.22 0.85 -38.23
C LEU A 524 -32.20 0.26 -39.26
N GLN A 525 -32.56 -1.01 -39.15
CA GLN A 525 -33.47 -1.69 -40.08
C GLN A 525 -34.94 -1.46 -39.76
N THR A 526 -35.31 -1.44 -38.47
CA THR A 526 -36.72 -1.50 -38.05
C THR A 526 -37.21 -0.22 -37.37
N GLY A 527 -36.30 0.67 -36.95
CA GLY A 527 -36.62 1.84 -36.12
C GLY A 527 -37.14 1.48 -34.73
N LYS A 528 -36.94 0.22 -34.29
CA LYS A 528 -37.28 -0.29 -32.95
C LYS A 528 -36.16 -1.19 -32.45
N ILE A 529 -35.98 -1.27 -31.13
CA ILE A 529 -35.12 -2.26 -30.49
C ILE A 529 -36.04 -3.17 -29.68
N THR A 530 -36.04 -4.47 -29.95
CA THR A 530 -36.88 -5.45 -29.24
C THR A 530 -36.38 -5.72 -27.83
N VAL A 531 -35.08 -5.55 -27.59
CA VAL A 531 -34.44 -5.70 -26.28
C VAL A 531 -34.43 -4.35 -25.56
N ASP A 532 -34.79 -4.38 -24.28
CA ASP A 532 -34.57 -3.23 -23.40
C ASP A 532 -33.06 -3.01 -23.22
N THR A 533 -32.52 -1.99 -23.90
CA THR A 533 -31.11 -1.64 -23.88
C THR A 533 -30.65 -1.22 -22.49
N PHE A 534 -31.56 -0.68 -21.66
CA PHE A 534 -31.28 -0.33 -20.28
C PHE A 534 -31.05 -1.59 -19.45
N ALA A 535 -32.00 -2.52 -19.44
CA ALA A 535 -31.87 -3.78 -18.69
C ALA A 535 -30.66 -4.63 -19.13
N PHE A 536 -30.35 -4.61 -20.44
CA PHE A 536 -29.13 -5.25 -20.97
C PHE A 536 -27.85 -4.60 -20.44
N SER A 537 -27.77 -3.27 -20.44
CA SER A 537 -26.61 -2.54 -19.91
C SER A 537 -26.44 -2.71 -18.41
N GLU A 538 -27.54 -2.72 -17.65
CA GLU A 538 -27.56 -2.90 -16.19
C GLU A 538 -27.02 -4.28 -15.80
N LYS A 539 -27.47 -5.34 -16.48
CA LYS A 539 -26.98 -6.70 -16.24
C LYS A 539 -25.46 -6.80 -16.40
N ILE A 540 -24.93 -6.27 -17.50
CA ILE A 540 -23.48 -6.27 -17.76
C ILE A 540 -22.75 -5.47 -16.68
N ARG A 541 -23.25 -4.27 -16.38
CA ARG A 541 -22.65 -3.40 -15.36
C ARG A 541 -22.59 -4.08 -13.97
N LEU A 542 -23.62 -4.82 -13.57
CA LEU A 542 -23.64 -5.61 -12.33
C LEU A 542 -22.62 -6.76 -12.34
N GLU A 543 -22.52 -7.50 -13.44
CA GLU A 543 -21.53 -8.58 -13.60
C GLU A 543 -20.09 -8.05 -13.46
N TYR A 544 -19.82 -6.86 -14.00
CA TYR A 544 -18.52 -6.19 -13.92
C TYR A 544 -18.23 -5.57 -12.54
N SER A 545 -19.24 -5.32 -11.71
CA SER A 545 -19.06 -4.86 -10.31
C SER A 545 -18.76 -6.03 -9.38
N ALA A 546 -19.39 -7.20 -9.59
CA ALA A 546 -19.08 -8.42 -8.84
C ALA A 546 -17.62 -8.91 -9.04
N GLN A 547 -16.96 -8.48 -10.11
CA GLN A 547 -15.54 -8.76 -10.33
C GLN A 547 -14.62 -8.01 -9.35
N ASP A 548 -15.03 -6.86 -8.81
CA ASP A 548 -14.18 -6.06 -7.92
C ASP A 548 -13.92 -6.76 -6.57
N ASP A 549 -14.92 -7.49 -6.05
CA ASP A 549 -14.76 -8.32 -4.86
C ASP A 549 -13.73 -9.45 -5.07
N LEU A 550 -13.77 -10.07 -6.26
CA LEU A 550 -12.78 -11.09 -6.64
C LEU A 550 -11.38 -10.49 -6.74
N LEU A 551 -11.24 -9.28 -7.29
CA LEU A 551 -9.97 -8.57 -7.40
C LEU A 551 -9.39 -8.22 -6.03
N ASN A 552 -10.23 -7.73 -5.12
CA ASN A 552 -9.84 -7.47 -3.74
C ASN A 552 -9.44 -8.76 -3.01
N ALA A 553 -10.14 -9.88 -3.24
CA ALA A 553 -9.75 -11.18 -2.71
C ALA A 553 -8.38 -11.64 -3.24
N ILE A 554 -8.07 -11.40 -4.52
CA ILE A 554 -6.73 -11.70 -5.09
C ILE A 554 -5.67 -10.84 -4.41
N ARG A 555 -5.88 -9.52 -4.28
CA ARG A 555 -4.94 -8.61 -3.60
C ARG A 555 -4.67 -9.05 -2.17
N ASN A 556 -5.72 -9.36 -1.39
CA ASN A 556 -5.59 -9.85 -0.02
C ASN A 556 -4.76 -11.16 0.05
N ARG A 557 -4.95 -12.11 -0.88
CA ARG A 557 -4.12 -13.33 -0.94
C ARG A 557 -2.66 -13.02 -1.27
N MET A 558 -2.41 -12.08 -2.18
CA MET A 558 -1.05 -11.64 -2.51
C MET A 558 -0.35 -11.01 -1.31
N GLU A 559 -1.01 -10.08 -0.64
CA GLU A 559 -0.51 -9.44 0.59
C GLU A 559 -0.22 -10.48 1.67
N GLY A 560 -1.10 -11.45 1.86
CA GLY A 560 -0.91 -12.55 2.81
C GLY A 560 0.36 -13.36 2.53
N HIS A 561 0.71 -13.61 1.26
CA HIS A 561 1.96 -14.30 0.93
C HIS A 561 3.20 -13.42 1.14
N LEU A 562 3.12 -12.13 0.82
CA LEU A 562 4.21 -11.18 0.99
C LEU A 562 4.54 -10.91 2.45
N ALA A 563 3.54 -10.92 3.33
CA ALA A 563 3.72 -10.69 4.77
C ALA A 563 4.71 -11.65 5.45
N PHE A 564 4.86 -12.88 4.92
CA PHE A 564 5.85 -13.85 5.43
C PHE A 564 7.29 -13.57 5.00
N VAL A 565 7.48 -12.65 4.05
CA VAL A 565 8.78 -12.28 3.49
C VAL A 565 9.13 -10.86 3.95
N ASP A 566 8.23 -9.92 3.71
CA ASP A 566 8.39 -8.49 3.95
C ASP A 566 7.92 -8.12 5.35
N GLN A 567 8.66 -8.57 6.36
CA GLN A 567 8.43 -8.21 7.74
C GLN A 567 9.06 -6.84 8.03
N THR A 568 8.30 -5.98 8.70
CA THR A 568 8.87 -4.81 9.38
C THR A 568 9.78 -5.30 10.51
N SER A 569 10.72 -4.47 10.97
CA SER A 569 11.56 -4.78 12.13
C SER A 569 10.74 -5.38 13.28
N ASP A 570 11.32 -6.34 14.01
CA ASP A 570 10.65 -7.04 15.11
C ASP A 570 10.18 -6.01 16.15
N LEU A 571 8.88 -5.70 16.10
CA LEU A 571 8.19 -4.80 17.02
C LEU A 571 7.39 -5.66 18.00
N ASP A 572 7.66 -5.45 19.28
CA ASP A 572 7.03 -6.16 20.41
C ASP A 572 5.65 -5.57 20.79
N ASP A 573 4.93 -4.96 19.84
CA ASP A 573 3.63 -4.34 20.09
C ASP A 573 2.54 -5.38 20.36
N LEU A 574 2.56 -6.51 19.66
CA LEU A 574 1.69 -7.67 19.89
C LEU A 574 2.52 -8.89 20.24
N ILE A 575 2.19 -9.54 21.36
CA ILE A 575 2.94 -10.70 21.88
C ILE A 575 2.00 -11.90 22.03
N LEU A 576 2.49 -13.10 21.66
CA LEU A 576 1.86 -14.37 22.02
C LEU A 576 2.11 -14.67 23.50
N SER A 577 1.06 -14.53 24.31
CA SER A 577 1.11 -14.71 25.77
C SER A 577 0.83 -16.13 26.24
N SER A 578 0.03 -16.89 25.49
CA SER A 578 -0.29 -18.28 25.82
C SER A 578 -0.44 -19.11 24.54
N ILE A 579 -0.03 -20.37 24.59
CA ILE A 579 -0.11 -21.34 23.49
C ILE A 579 -0.47 -22.69 24.09
N ARG A 580 -1.49 -23.35 23.53
CA ARG A 580 -1.90 -24.69 23.94
C ARG A 580 -2.58 -25.43 22.79
N PHE A 581 -2.19 -26.67 22.56
CA PHE A 581 -2.98 -27.57 21.72
C PHE A 581 -4.01 -28.35 22.55
N GLU A 582 -5.17 -28.60 21.93
CA GLU A 582 -6.21 -29.50 22.40
C GLU A 582 -6.45 -30.53 21.29
N SER A 583 -6.01 -31.75 21.54
CA SER A 583 -6.27 -32.88 20.65
C SER A 583 -7.66 -33.44 20.89
N LYS A 584 -8.39 -33.71 19.81
CA LYS A 584 -9.68 -34.41 19.78
C LYS A 584 -9.59 -35.60 18.81
N PRO A 585 -10.58 -36.52 18.83
CA PRO A 585 -10.53 -37.72 17.99
C PRO A 585 -10.47 -37.43 16.48
N SER A 586 -11.03 -36.32 16.02
CA SER A 586 -11.11 -35.97 14.58
C SER A 586 -10.43 -34.66 14.20
N ASN A 587 -9.97 -33.86 15.18
CA ASN A 587 -9.31 -32.58 14.92
C ASN A 587 -8.36 -32.18 16.07
N VAL A 588 -7.49 -31.23 15.79
CA VAL A 588 -6.58 -30.61 16.76
C VAL A 588 -6.86 -29.12 16.80
N ILE A 589 -7.03 -28.55 17.99
CA ILE A 589 -7.31 -27.12 18.16
C ILE A 589 -6.11 -26.44 18.81
N LEU A 590 -5.55 -25.42 18.17
CA LEU A 590 -4.56 -24.53 18.77
C LEU A 590 -5.26 -23.35 19.41
N HIS A 591 -5.24 -23.29 20.73
CA HIS A 591 -5.63 -22.13 21.52
C HIS A 591 -4.39 -21.26 21.73
N SER A 592 -4.49 -19.98 21.40
CA SER A 592 -3.45 -19.01 21.71
C SER A 592 -4.04 -17.68 22.16
N THR A 593 -3.29 -16.93 22.97
CA THR A 593 -3.72 -15.62 23.42
C THR A 593 -2.72 -14.58 22.97
N ILE A 594 -3.15 -13.60 22.19
CA ILE A 594 -2.35 -12.41 21.88
C ILE A 594 -2.63 -11.31 22.90
N LYS A 595 -1.61 -10.53 23.22
CA LYS A 595 -1.70 -9.38 24.10
C LYS A 595 -1.15 -8.15 23.41
N ASN A 596 -1.88 -7.03 23.49
CA ASN A 596 -1.34 -5.72 23.15
C ASN A 596 -0.36 -5.26 24.24
N ASN A 597 0.92 -5.26 23.92
CA ASN A 597 2.01 -4.79 24.77
C ASN A 597 2.38 -3.32 24.51
N ALA A 598 1.84 -2.72 23.45
CA ALA A 598 2.00 -1.30 23.16
C ALA A 598 1.23 -0.42 24.18
N LYS A 599 1.68 0.83 24.32
CA LYS A 599 1.04 1.85 25.19
C LYS A 599 -0.14 2.57 24.51
N PHE A 600 -0.60 2.06 23.38
CA PHE A 600 -1.67 2.65 22.55
C PHE A 600 -2.57 1.54 21.99
N THR A 601 -3.77 1.92 21.57
CA THR A 601 -4.73 1.02 20.90
C THR A 601 -4.21 0.65 19.52
N ILE A 602 -4.26 -0.64 19.19
CA ILE A 602 -3.86 -1.15 17.88
C ILE A 602 -5.13 -1.50 17.11
N ASP A 603 -5.24 -1.02 15.87
CA ASP A 603 -6.42 -1.18 15.02
C ASP A 603 -6.17 -2.11 13.81
N LYS A 604 -7.25 -2.62 13.22
CA LYS A 604 -7.28 -3.48 12.02
C LYS A 604 -6.33 -4.69 12.09
N ILE A 605 -6.25 -5.32 13.24
CA ILE A 605 -5.41 -6.47 13.51
C ILE A 605 -5.88 -7.67 12.67
N LYS A 606 -4.97 -8.19 11.85
CA LYS A 606 -5.09 -9.43 11.08
C LYS A 606 -3.99 -10.40 11.51
N ILE A 607 -4.35 -11.65 11.74
CA ILE A 607 -3.43 -12.74 12.08
C ILE A 607 -3.35 -13.66 10.88
N LEU A 608 -2.16 -13.79 10.33
CA LEU A 608 -1.85 -14.70 9.22
C LEU A 608 -1.19 -15.96 9.77
N ILE A 609 -1.61 -17.11 9.27
CA ILE A 609 -1.09 -18.42 9.68
C ILE A 609 -0.51 -19.15 8.47
N ARG A 610 0.66 -19.78 8.67
CA ARG A 610 1.23 -20.70 7.70
C ARG A 610 1.80 -21.93 8.38
N ILE A 611 1.65 -23.06 7.72
CA ILE A 611 2.09 -24.36 8.17
C ILE A 611 3.29 -24.80 7.33
N ASN A 612 4.39 -25.17 7.98
CA ASN A 612 5.58 -25.78 7.39
C ASN A 612 5.73 -27.21 7.90
N GLY A 613 5.28 -28.19 7.11
CA GLY A 613 5.24 -29.60 7.48
C GLY A 613 4.02 -30.29 6.88
N ASP A 614 3.86 -31.59 7.13
CA ASP A 614 2.77 -32.41 6.59
C ASP A 614 1.94 -33.14 7.65
N SER A 615 2.18 -32.87 8.93
CA SER A 615 1.51 -33.56 10.04
C SER A 615 0.17 -32.96 10.44
N LEU A 616 -0.03 -31.67 10.20
CA LEU A 616 -1.28 -30.95 10.44
C LEU A 616 -1.74 -30.25 9.15
N GLY A 617 -2.98 -30.52 8.73
CA GLY A 617 -3.65 -29.76 7.68
C GLY A 617 -4.57 -28.70 8.28
N LEU A 618 -4.58 -27.48 7.75
CA LEU A 618 -5.56 -26.47 8.16
C LEU A 618 -6.96 -26.89 7.69
N SER A 619 -7.98 -26.86 8.56
CA SER A 619 -9.34 -27.26 8.17
C SER A 619 -9.98 -26.25 7.20
N GLU A 620 -10.76 -26.71 6.22
CA GLU A 620 -11.33 -25.90 5.11
C GLU A 620 -12.12 -24.65 5.52
N ASN A 621 -12.62 -24.58 6.77
CA ASN A 621 -13.44 -23.47 7.27
C ASN A 621 -12.66 -22.27 7.81
N HIS A 622 -11.33 -22.35 7.91
CA HIS A 622 -10.50 -21.23 8.36
C HIS A 622 -9.73 -20.65 7.19
N SER A 623 -9.94 -19.37 6.89
CA SER A 623 -9.04 -18.63 6.02
C SER A 623 -7.65 -18.58 6.65
N ASP A 624 -6.59 -18.57 5.83
CA ASP A 624 -5.19 -18.32 6.25
C ASP A 624 -5.00 -16.97 6.97
N THR A 625 -6.08 -16.19 7.13
CA THR A 625 -6.15 -14.88 7.75
C THR A 625 -7.33 -14.84 8.72
N LEU A 626 -7.10 -14.41 9.96
CA LEU A 626 -8.12 -14.14 10.96
C LEU A 626 -8.16 -12.63 11.25
N GLN A 627 -9.35 -12.02 11.17
CA GLN A 627 -9.53 -10.62 11.58
C GLN A 627 -9.90 -10.53 13.06
N VAL A 628 -9.12 -9.79 13.83
CA VAL A 628 -9.34 -9.57 15.27
C VAL A 628 -10.03 -8.22 15.51
N GLY A 629 -9.75 -7.20 14.70
CA GLY A 629 -10.30 -5.87 14.86
C GLY A 629 -9.34 -4.95 15.60
N HIS A 630 -9.68 -4.52 16.80
CA HIS A 630 -8.85 -3.63 17.61
C HIS A 630 -8.52 -4.24 18.98
N LEU A 631 -7.42 -3.81 19.58
CA LEU A 631 -7.06 -4.12 20.96
C LEU A 631 -6.53 -2.89 21.67
N ASP A 632 -7.13 -2.56 22.80
CA ASP A 632 -6.63 -1.51 23.69
C ASP A 632 -5.33 -1.94 24.38
N SER A 633 -4.60 -0.97 24.93
CA SER A 633 -3.34 -1.24 25.61
C SER A 633 -3.53 -2.26 26.75
N SER A 634 -2.67 -3.27 26.79
CA SER A 634 -2.74 -4.41 27.72
C SER A 634 -3.93 -5.36 27.55
N GLU A 635 -4.81 -5.14 26.57
CA GLU A 635 -5.91 -6.06 26.26
C GLU A 635 -5.39 -7.36 25.65
N THR A 636 -6.13 -8.44 25.88
CA THR A 636 -5.82 -9.78 25.38
C THR A 636 -6.95 -10.34 24.53
N TYR A 637 -6.60 -11.07 23.47
CA TYR A 637 -7.56 -11.74 22.60
C TYR A 637 -7.21 -13.22 22.44
N ASN A 638 -8.23 -14.07 22.53
CA ASN A 638 -8.09 -15.51 22.36
C ASN A 638 -8.31 -15.91 20.90
N LEU A 639 -7.30 -16.55 20.32
CA LEU A 639 -7.29 -17.11 18.98
C LEU A 639 -7.49 -18.62 19.06
N SER A 640 -8.25 -19.18 18.14
CA SER A 640 -8.44 -20.62 18.00
C SER A 640 -8.30 -21.06 16.54
N PHE A 641 -7.37 -21.98 16.26
CA PHE A 641 -7.18 -22.56 14.92
C PHE A 641 -7.46 -24.06 14.93
N ASN A 642 -8.24 -24.55 13.97
CA ASN A 642 -8.55 -25.98 13.85
C ASN A 642 -7.71 -26.63 12.75
N PHE A 643 -7.14 -27.79 13.09
CA PHE A 643 -6.32 -28.61 12.21
C PHE A 643 -6.86 -30.03 12.11
N ILE A 644 -6.57 -30.67 10.98
CA ILE A 644 -6.80 -32.08 10.71
C ILE A 644 -5.47 -32.80 10.93
N PRO A 645 -5.40 -33.80 11.83
CA PRO A 645 -4.19 -34.59 12.03
C PRO A 645 -3.97 -35.53 10.84
N ILE A 646 -2.74 -35.61 10.32
CA ILE A 646 -2.39 -36.38 9.12
C ILE A 646 -1.35 -37.46 9.44
N ASN A 647 -0.23 -37.10 10.09
CA ASN A 647 0.84 -38.02 10.46
C ASN A 647 1.57 -37.52 11.72
N SER A 648 2.60 -38.24 12.19
CA SER A 648 3.35 -37.93 13.41
C SER A 648 4.63 -37.09 13.20
N ASN A 649 4.87 -36.56 12.00
CA ASN A 649 6.02 -35.69 11.73
C ASN A 649 5.88 -34.34 12.47
N THR A 650 6.99 -33.61 12.60
CA THR A 650 6.96 -32.26 13.16
C THR A 650 6.50 -31.25 12.10
N THR A 651 5.51 -30.44 12.46
CA THR A 651 5.00 -29.34 11.67
C THR A 651 5.15 -28.04 12.43
N ASP A 652 5.74 -27.03 11.79
CA ASP A 652 5.88 -25.70 12.36
C ASP A 652 4.74 -24.78 11.90
N ILE A 653 4.03 -24.21 12.86
CA ILE A 653 2.99 -23.21 12.65
C ILE A 653 3.61 -21.83 12.88
N ILE A 654 3.54 -20.97 11.89
CA ILE A 654 4.15 -19.64 11.93
C ILE A 654 3.03 -18.60 11.86
N LEU A 655 3.02 -17.72 12.84
CA LEU A 655 2.02 -16.66 13.01
C LEU A 655 2.64 -15.30 12.73
N ILE A 656 1.93 -14.51 11.93
CA ILE A 656 2.30 -13.13 11.60
C ILE A 656 1.11 -12.23 11.92
N SER A 657 1.38 -11.09 12.54
CA SER A 657 0.39 -10.04 12.73
C SER A 657 0.60 -8.94 11.71
N GLN A 658 -0.49 -8.49 11.10
CA GLN A 658 -0.57 -7.23 10.38
C GLN A 658 -1.54 -6.32 11.10
N TYR A 659 -1.15 -5.08 11.39
CA TYR A 659 -1.99 -4.13 12.09
C TYR A 659 -1.67 -2.69 11.71
N GLU A 660 -2.61 -1.80 11.98
CA GLU A 660 -2.46 -0.36 11.80
C GLU A 660 -2.23 0.29 13.17
N ILE A 661 -1.14 1.05 13.29
CA ILE A 661 -0.85 1.84 14.49
C ILE A 661 -1.44 3.26 14.34
N ASN A 662 -1.46 4.05 15.41
CA ASN A 662 -2.09 5.37 15.46
C ASN A 662 -1.61 6.37 14.38
N THR A 663 -0.46 6.12 13.75
CA THR A 663 0.08 6.91 12.63
C THR A 663 -0.49 6.48 11.27
N GLY A 664 -1.40 5.51 11.21
CA GLY A 664 -1.87 4.91 9.97
C GLY A 664 -0.83 4.05 9.24
N GLN A 665 0.31 3.78 9.88
CA GLN A 665 1.31 2.85 9.35
C GLN A 665 0.82 1.42 9.50
N ILE A 666 0.92 0.66 8.40
CA ILE A 666 0.68 -0.78 8.42
C ILE A 666 1.99 -1.45 8.82
N VAL A 667 1.95 -2.17 9.94
CA VAL A 667 3.06 -2.93 10.49
C VAL A 667 2.83 -4.41 10.21
N THR A 668 3.87 -5.14 9.81
CA THR A 668 3.83 -6.60 9.59
C THR A 668 4.92 -7.26 10.43
N SER A 669 4.55 -7.81 11.58
CA SER A 669 5.46 -8.35 12.59
C SER A 669 5.26 -9.85 12.78
N ARG A 670 6.35 -10.58 13.07
CA ARG A 670 6.30 -12.01 13.41
C ARG A 670 5.82 -12.17 14.85
N LEU A 671 4.68 -12.84 15.04
CA LEU A 671 4.17 -13.14 16.38
C LEU A 671 4.91 -14.30 17.03
N GLY A 672 5.19 -15.35 16.27
CA GLY A 672 5.90 -16.51 16.80
C GLY A 672 5.88 -17.74 15.90
N LYS A 673 6.63 -18.75 16.34
CA LYS A 673 6.73 -20.08 15.72
C LYS A 673 6.33 -21.13 16.76
N ILE A 674 5.41 -22.01 16.40
CA ILE A 674 4.83 -23.03 17.28
C ILE A 674 5.00 -24.38 16.60
N SER A 675 5.77 -25.29 17.18
CA SER A 675 5.95 -26.64 16.64
C SER A 675 4.87 -27.59 17.15
N SER A 676 4.35 -28.45 16.27
CA SER A 676 3.42 -29.52 16.65
C SER A 676 4.16 -30.60 17.44
N LEU A 677 3.73 -30.85 18.67
CA LEU A 677 4.25 -31.92 19.51
C LEU A 677 3.29 -33.10 19.47
N VAL A 678 3.80 -34.32 19.31
CA VAL A 678 3.01 -35.55 19.26
C VAL A 678 2.14 -35.69 20.50
N LYS A 679 2.71 -35.42 21.69
CA LYS A 679 2.00 -35.53 22.98
C LYS A 679 0.81 -34.57 23.10
N ASP A 680 0.82 -33.44 22.38
CA ASP A 680 -0.20 -32.40 22.51
C ASP A 680 -1.17 -32.37 21.33
N CYS A 681 -0.72 -32.81 20.14
CA CYS A 681 -1.51 -32.78 18.91
C CYS A 681 -2.12 -34.15 18.55
N PHE A 682 -1.47 -35.26 18.86
CA PHE A 682 -1.86 -36.57 18.34
C PHE A 682 -2.34 -37.57 19.39
N VAL A 683 -2.44 -37.11 20.64
CA VAL A 683 -2.80 -37.92 21.80
C VAL A 683 -4.02 -37.31 22.48
N THR A 684 -5.08 -38.10 22.67
CA THR A 684 -6.32 -37.71 23.36
C THR A 684 -6.48 -38.50 24.66
N PRO A 685 -7.00 -37.90 25.75
CA PRO A 685 -7.25 -38.63 27.00
C PRO A 685 -8.15 -39.86 26.77
N LEU A 686 -7.75 -41.01 27.33
CA LEU A 686 -8.49 -42.26 27.23
C LEU A 686 -8.93 -42.68 28.64
N GLU A 687 -10.22 -42.68 28.92
CA GLU A 687 -10.75 -43.04 30.26
C GLU A 687 -10.64 -44.56 30.49
N VAL A 688 -9.71 -44.96 31.36
CA VAL A 688 -9.41 -46.37 31.68
C VAL A 688 -9.07 -46.49 33.16
N ASP A 689 -9.62 -47.51 33.81
CA ASP A 689 -9.36 -47.81 35.22
C ASP A 689 -7.95 -48.43 35.43
N GLY A 690 -7.41 -48.29 36.65
CA GLY A 690 -6.06 -48.78 37.00
C GLY A 690 -5.81 -50.28 36.74
N SER A 691 -6.82 -51.13 36.87
CA SER A 691 -6.73 -52.57 36.58
C SER A 691 -6.43 -52.84 35.10
N ILE A 692 -7.21 -52.25 34.20
CA ILE A 692 -7.05 -52.37 32.75
C ILE A 692 -5.71 -51.77 32.31
N HIS A 693 -5.32 -50.62 32.90
CA HIS A 693 -4.02 -50.02 32.64
C HIS A 693 -2.88 -50.96 33.05
N SER A 694 -3.02 -51.72 34.14
CA SER A 694 -2.00 -52.70 34.57
C SER A 694 -1.90 -53.89 33.60
N GLU A 695 -3.04 -54.41 33.12
CA GLU A 695 -3.10 -55.51 32.15
C GLU A 695 -2.45 -55.12 30.82
N LYS A 696 -2.78 -53.93 30.32
CA LYS A 696 -2.24 -53.42 29.06
C LYS A 696 -0.74 -53.15 29.10
N ARG A 697 -0.20 -52.67 30.22
CA ARG A 697 1.26 -52.58 30.40
C ARG A 697 1.94 -53.96 30.40
N ALA A 698 1.28 -54.98 30.94
CA ALA A 698 1.81 -56.34 30.90
C ALA A 698 1.78 -56.91 29.46
N GLU A 699 0.72 -56.62 28.69
CA GLU A 699 0.59 -56.97 27.27
C GLU A 699 1.71 -56.32 26.43
N TYR A 700 1.95 -55.02 26.60
CA TYR A 700 2.95 -54.26 25.84
C TYR A 700 4.34 -54.23 26.50
N ARG A 701 4.64 -55.15 27.41
CA ARG A 701 5.89 -55.12 28.20
C ARG A 701 7.17 -55.08 27.36
N LYS A 702 7.15 -55.64 26.15
CA LYS A 702 8.29 -55.62 25.21
C LYS A 702 8.39 -54.35 24.36
N ASN A 703 7.35 -53.53 24.33
CA ASN A 703 7.23 -52.33 23.50
C ASN A 703 7.05 -51.11 24.41
N HIS A 704 8.16 -50.61 24.95
CA HIS A 704 8.18 -49.44 25.82
C HIS A 704 9.43 -48.59 25.60
N PHE A 705 9.30 -47.30 25.91
CA PHE A 705 10.44 -46.40 26.06
C PHE A 705 10.38 -45.78 27.46
N GLN A 706 11.55 -45.48 28.02
CA GLN A 706 11.68 -44.90 29.34
C GLN A 706 12.79 -43.87 29.42
N PHE A 707 12.68 -42.98 30.39
CA PHE A 707 13.76 -42.06 30.76
C PHE A 707 13.77 -41.81 32.26
N THR A 708 14.93 -41.37 32.75
CA THR A 708 15.12 -40.96 34.14
C THR A 708 15.87 -39.64 34.17
N LEU A 709 15.36 -38.66 34.91
CA LEU A 709 16.02 -37.38 35.18
C LEU A 709 16.31 -37.26 36.67
N LYS A 710 17.57 -37.02 37.01
CA LYS A 710 17.99 -36.66 38.37
C LYS A 710 18.08 -35.14 38.47
N VAL A 711 17.43 -34.58 39.48
CA VAL A 711 17.17 -33.15 39.58
C VAL A 711 17.65 -32.61 40.92
N GLU A 712 18.48 -31.58 40.85
CA GLU A 712 18.94 -30.79 41.98
C GLU A 712 18.33 -29.38 41.94
N GLY A 713 18.06 -28.79 43.11
CA GLY A 713 17.58 -27.41 43.22
C GLY A 713 16.09 -27.17 42.92
N VAL A 714 15.33 -28.23 42.61
CA VAL A 714 13.86 -28.18 42.44
C VAL A 714 13.18 -29.01 43.52
N SER A 715 12.09 -28.50 44.11
CA SER A 715 11.38 -29.21 45.18
C SER A 715 10.51 -30.36 44.65
N TYR A 716 10.24 -31.33 45.52
CA TYR A 716 9.31 -32.44 45.23
C TYR A 716 7.91 -31.94 44.80
N SER A 717 7.41 -30.86 45.41
CA SER A 717 6.11 -30.28 45.06
C SER A 717 6.13 -29.58 43.69
N GLN A 718 7.24 -28.95 43.31
CA GLN A 718 7.41 -28.34 41.99
C GLN A 718 7.46 -29.40 40.88
N LEU A 719 8.11 -30.54 41.12
CA LEU A 719 8.13 -31.66 40.17
C LEU A 719 6.76 -32.30 39.99
N LEU A 720 5.97 -32.45 41.06
CA LEU A 720 4.58 -32.89 40.96
C LEU A 720 3.73 -31.93 40.12
N ASP A 721 3.91 -30.62 40.31
CA ASP A 721 3.23 -29.60 39.51
C ASP A 721 3.65 -29.67 38.03
N PHE A 722 4.95 -29.80 37.72
CA PHE A 722 5.42 -30.03 36.35
C PHE A 722 4.81 -31.30 35.74
N ASN A 723 4.71 -32.39 36.51
CA ASN A 723 4.13 -33.66 36.06
C ASN A 723 2.68 -33.48 35.63
N THR A 724 1.87 -32.83 36.48
CA THR A 724 0.46 -32.54 36.16
C THR A 724 0.29 -31.56 35.00
N ARG A 725 1.24 -30.63 34.78
CA ARG A 725 1.20 -29.67 33.68
C ARG A 725 1.55 -30.29 32.33
N HIS A 726 2.60 -31.11 32.27
CA HIS A 726 3.12 -31.68 31.02
C HIS A 726 2.30 -32.87 30.50
N LEU A 727 1.55 -33.55 31.38
CA LEU A 727 0.72 -34.72 31.05
C LEU A 727 -0.78 -34.40 30.96
N ARG A 728 -1.17 -33.14 30.76
CA ARG A 728 -2.58 -32.72 30.64
C ARG A 728 -3.34 -33.37 29.48
N SER A 729 -2.63 -33.85 28.47
CA SER A 729 -3.20 -34.54 27.30
C SER A 729 -3.53 -36.01 27.58
N PHE A 730 -3.22 -36.52 28.78
CA PHE A 730 -3.50 -37.88 29.22
C PHE A 730 -4.56 -37.87 30.34
N HIS A 731 -5.33 -38.95 30.41
CA HIS A 731 -6.24 -39.21 31.53
C HIS A 731 -5.45 -39.83 32.69
N LEU A 732 -5.65 -39.34 33.92
CA LEU A 732 -5.04 -39.94 35.12
C LEU A 732 -5.90 -41.12 35.58
N SER A 733 -5.46 -42.34 35.30
CA SER A 733 -6.16 -43.59 35.63
C SER A 733 -6.07 -43.97 37.11
N ASP A 734 -4.91 -43.74 37.73
CA ASP A 734 -4.65 -44.09 39.12
C ASP A 734 -3.45 -43.30 39.66
N LEU A 735 -3.42 -43.05 40.96
CA LEU A 735 -2.37 -42.30 41.66
C LEU A 735 -2.07 -42.94 43.00
N HIS A 736 -0.79 -43.23 43.23
CA HIS A 736 -0.28 -43.68 44.52
C HIS A 736 0.83 -42.75 44.98
N SER A 737 0.52 -41.89 45.94
CA SER A 737 1.46 -40.91 46.47
C SER A 737 1.63 -41.01 47.98
N ASP A 738 2.88 -40.96 48.43
CA ASP A 738 3.29 -40.81 49.82
C ASP A 738 4.31 -39.65 49.95
N GLU A 739 4.77 -39.34 51.16
CA GLU A 739 5.66 -38.20 51.44
C GLU A 739 7.02 -38.27 50.73
N GLN A 740 7.44 -39.46 50.30
CA GLN A 740 8.74 -39.71 49.65
C GLN A 740 8.65 -40.13 48.19
N LYS A 741 7.50 -40.64 47.73
CA LYS A 741 7.35 -41.21 46.38
C LYS A 741 5.93 -41.01 45.85
N SER A 742 5.81 -40.67 44.58
CA SER A 742 4.56 -40.61 43.84
C SER A 742 4.66 -41.46 42.58
N ILE A 743 3.65 -42.28 42.32
CA ILE A 743 3.49 -43.06 41.09
C ILE A 743 2.14 -42.71 40.49
N SER A 744 2.15 -42.09 39.32
CA SER A 744 0.97 -41.71 38.55
C SER A 744 0.85 -42.57 37.31
N TYR A 745 -0.36 -43.07 37.02
CA TYR A 745 -0.67 -43.86 35.83
C TYR A 745 -1.58 -43.05 34.89
N TYR A 746 -1.16 -42.92 33.64
CA TYR A 746 -1.76 -42.05 32.64
C TYR A 746 -2.11 -42.84 31.37
N SER A 747 -3.35 -42.74 30.90
CA SER A 747 -3.83 -43.38 29.68
C SER A 747 -4.24 -42.37 28.62
N ALA A 748 -3.90 -42.68 27.37
CA ALA A 748 -4.33 -41.90 26.23
C ALA A 748 -4.44 -42.75 24.97
N LYS A 749 -5.11 -42.21 23.95
CA LYS A 749 -5.34 -42.84 22.65
C LYS A 749 -4.83 -41.94 21.53
N SER A 750 -4.28 -42.54 20.48
CA SER A 750 -3.88 -41.83 19.27
C SER A 750 -5.11 -41.36 18.48
N ASN A 751 -5.08 -40.14 17.94
CA ASN A 751 -6.07 -39.69 16.95
C ASN A 751 -5.62 -39.97 15.49
N LEU A 752 -4.44 -40.57 15.30
CA LEU A 752 -3.90 -40.97 13.99
C LEU A 752 -4.11 -42.46 13.71
N SER A 753 -4.15 -43.27 14.77
CA SER A 753 -4.18 -44.73 14.70
C SER A 753 -5.02 -45.31 15.83
N ASP A 754 -5.32 -46.61 15.78
CA ASP A 754 -6.04 -47.30 16.87
C ASP A 754 -5.11 -47.72 18.03
N SER A 755 -4.03 -46.96 18.24
CA SER A 755 -3.00 -47.24 19.25
C SER A 755 -3.32 -46.52 20.57
N ASP A 756 -3.15 -47.25 21.68
CA ASP A 756 -3.32 -46.73 23.04
C ASP A 756 -1.95 -46.60 23.73
N TYR A 757 -1.76 -45.53 24.49
CA TYR A 757 -0.54 -45.23 25.25
C TYR A 757 -0.83 -45.32 26.75
N PHE A 758 0.00 -46.10 27.45
CA PHE A 758 -0.09 -46.31 28.89
C PHE A 758 1.21 -45.84 29.54
N LEU A 759 1.18 -44.68 30.18
CA LEU A 759 2.33 -43.99 30.74
C LEU A 759 2.35 -44.09 32.26
N MET A 760 3.49 -44.42 32.82
CA MET A 760 3.75 -44.46 34.27
C MET A 760 4.80 -43.41 34.59
N SER A 761 4.49 -42.49 35.50
CA SER A 761 5.38 -41.42 35.97
C SER A 761 5.68 -41.62 37.45
N ILE A 762 6.96 -41.76 37.80
CA ILE A 762 7.46 -42.04 39.14
C ILE A 762 8.33 -40.86 39.57
N ILE A 763 7.97 -40.23 40.68
CA ILE A 763 8.76 -39.16 41.30
C ILE A 763 9.16 -39.61 42.70
N GLN A 764 10.45 -39.59 43.01
CA GLN A 764 10.95 -39.99 44.33
C GLN A 764 12.01 -39.01 44.87
N LYS A 765 11.99 -38.80 46.20
CA LYS A 765 13.06 -38.09 46.90
C LYS A 765 14.24 -39.03 47.12
N THR A 766 15.45 -38.57 46.85
CA THR A 766 16.68 -39.31 47.15
C THR A 766 17.28 -38.83 48.48
N PRO A 767 18.16 -39.64 49.12
CA PRO A 767 18.80 -39.28 50.39
C PRO A 767 19.69 -38.03 50.36
N GLN A 768 20.05 -37.55 49.17
CA GLN A 768 21.00 -36.45 48.95
C GLN A 768 20.31 -35.10 48.71
N ASN A 769 19.04 -34.95 49.12
CA ASN A 769 18.22 -33.77 48.84
C ASN A 769 17.97 -33.51 47.35
N THR A 770 18.10 -34.56 46.52
CA THR A 770 17.79 -34.53 45.08
C THR A 770 16.48 -35.26 44.82
N CYS A 771 15.82 -34.97 43.70
CA CYS A 771 14.62 -35.70 43.28
C CYS A 771 14.91 -36.44 41.98
N GLU A 772 14.26 -37.59 41.79
CA GLU A 772 14.36 -38.39 40.58
C GLU A 772 12.98 -38.53 39.95
N LEU A 773 12.89 -38.23 38.65
CA LEU A 773 11.70 -38.40 37.82
C LEU A 773 11.98 -39.51 36.80
N GLU A 774 11.22 -40.59 36.86
CA GLU A 774 11.26 -41.69 35.90
C GLU A 774 9.91 -41.79 35.18
N CYS A 775 9.93 -41.82 33.86
CA CYS A 775 8.71 -42.01 33.06
C CYS A 775 8.90 -43.20 32.13
N VAL A 776 7.90 -44.07 32.08
CA VAL A 776 7.86 -45.26 31.21
C VAL A 776 6.54 -45.25 30.44
N CYS A 777 6.61 -45.30 29.11
CA CYS A 777 5.42 -45.35 28.24
C CYS A 777 5.36 -46.68 27.50
N TYR A 778 4.19 -47.33 27.52
CA TYR A 778 3.92 -48.64 26.90
C TYR A 778 2.87 -48.48 25.80
N SER A 779 3.10 -49.07 24.62
CA SER A 779 2.13 -49.08 23.51
C SER A 779 2.47 -50.14 22.46
N ASN A 780 1.53 -50.44 21.58
CA ASN A 780 1.79 -51.15 20.32
C ASN A 780 2.48 -50.26 19.27
N ASP A 781 2.41 -48.93 19.38
CA ASP A 781 3.12 -47.97 18.52
C ASP A 781 4.48 -47.56 19.12
N THR A 782 5.53 -48.23 18.68
CA THR A 782 6.90 -47.97 19.14
C THR A 782 7.43 -46.58 18.75
N VAL A 783 7.06 -46.07 17.58
CA VAL A 783 7.56 -44.78 17.07
C VAL A 783 6.92 -43.62 17.82
N GLY A 784 5.59 -43.64 18.01
CA GLY A 784 4.89 -42.64 18.81
C GLY A 784 5.34 -42.66 20.28
N THR A 785 5.59 -43.84 20.84
CA THR A 785 6.10 -43.98 22.21
C THR A 785 7.48 -43.35 22.39
N GLU A 786 8.40 -43.54 21.44
CA GLU A 786 9.72 -42.91 21.46
C GLU A 786 9.61 -41.38 21.40
N LEU A 787 8.75 -40.85 20.52
CA LEU A 787 8.55 -39.41 20.34
C LEU A 787 7.94 -38.76 21.60
N ILE A 788 6.88 -39.35 22.17
CA ILE A 788 6.27 -38.87 23.42
C ILE A 788 7.32 -38.79 24.53
N ILE A 789 8.16 -39.82 24.68
CA ILE A 789 9.22 -39.82 25.68
C ILE A 789 10.26 -38.72 25.42
N LYS A 790 10.72 -38.54 24.18
CA LYS A 790 11.66 -37.46 23.83
C LYS A 790 11.08 -36.08 24.12
N GLU A 791 9.81 -35.85 23.79
CA GLU A 791 9.13 -34.58 24.04
C GLU A 791 8.95 -34.30 25.54
N LEU A 792 8.64 -35.33 26.34
CA LEU A 792 8.58 -35.20 27.79
C LEU A 792 9.95 -34.87 28.38
N ILE A 793 11.03 -35.54 27.95
CA ILE A 793 12.40 -35.24 28.40
C ILE A 793 12.70 -33.75 28.18
N ALA A 794 12.42 -33.23 26.98
CA ALA A 794 12.65 -31.82 26.66
C ALA A 794 11.81 -30.89 27.55
N ALA A 795 10.50 -31.13 27.65
CA ALA A 795 9.58 -30.30 28.42
C ALA A 795 9.91 -30.24 29.93
N PHE A 796 10.26 -31.38 30.52
CA PHE A 796 10.70 -31.44 31.92
C PHE A 796 12.05 -30.74 32.10
N SER A 797 13.02 -30.99 31.22
CA SER A 797 14.34 -30.35 31.27
C SER A 797 14.25 -28.84 31.21
N ASP A 798 13.46 -28.29 30.27
CA ASP A 798 13.28 -26.84 30.14
C ASP A 798 12.64 -26.22 31.37
N SER A 799 11.61 -26.86 31.95
CA SER A 799 10.93 -26.37 33.15
C SER A 799 11.84 -26.37 34.39
N ILE A 800 12.68 -27.41 34.51
CA ILE A 800 13.68 -27.54 35.57
C ILE A 800 14.73 -26.43 35.44
N LEU A 801 15.25 -26.20 34.23
CA LEU A 801 16.27 -25.17 33.98
C LEU A 801 15.72 -23.75 34.19
N HIS A 802 14.48 -23.47 33.76
CA HIS A 802 13.84 -22.15 33.96
C HIS A 802 13.61 -21.81 35.44
N THR A 803 13.48 -22.81 36.31
CA THR A 803 13.35 -22.60 37.77
C THR A 803 14.69 -22.52 38.50
N GLY A 804 15.82 -22.56 37.77
CA GLY A 804 17.17 -22.53 38.33
C GLY A 804 17.66 -23.90 38.82
N GLY A 805 16.95 -24.98 38.52
CA GLY A 805 17.34 -26.35 38.81
C GLY A 805 18.47 -26.86 37.92
N LYS A 806 19.09 -27.98 38.32
CA LYS A 806 20.16 -28.65 37.58
C LYS A 806 19.78 -30.11 37.30
N LEU A 807 20.10 -30.55 36.08
CA LEU A 807 20.04 -31.95 35.66
C LEU A 807 21.41 -32.59 35.96
N VAL A 808 21.41 -33.75 36.64
CA VAL A 808 22.62 -34.43 37.15
C VAL A 808 22.87 -35.75 36.45
#